data_AF-A0AAD9S391-F1
#
_entry.id   AF-A0AAD9S391-F1
#
_cell.length_a   1.000
_cell.length_b   1.000
_cell.length_c   1.000
_cell.angle_alpha   90.00
_cell.angle_beta   90.00
_cell.angle_gamma   90.00
#
_symmetry.space_group_name_H-M   'P 1'
#
loop_
_entity.id
_entity.type
_entity.pdbx_description
1 polymer ?
#
loop_
_entity_poly.entity_id
_entity_poly.type
_entity_poly.pdbx_seq_one_letter_code
_entity_poly.pdbx_strand_id
1 'polypeptide(L)'
;MPKRVIIVGSGWAGATLSTALDERKFKITVISPEETTPYTPLLASAACGLYDFSLVEASIRHQNKDIRYIKASVDDVDFGKKVCKCKPAFDELPKTSPGEFDLSYDYLILAPGCTNNTFGTPGVKEHAMFVRTARDAKAIQAQIRECFERASIPGLTGQEIRDILHFVIVGAGPTGVEISSELSDLFHEDFARLYPHIKKHVRISIHDVAPNVLGGFDQHLQEYAMNSFDRRDVEVLTESHIEKVDDEAIYTRELGRIPCNTVIWATGNGATSLVGRLKCQKSEKGLPRLLTDEFLRLKGENREPVPDVYALGDAADVDGASLPTTAEVACQKANWLGTALNKDFEQGKVSHFQYRQAAVVAYLGHSDGVIAGKSDYTGAEAWVAWRSKNFLWTRTWRQRVLVVVSWVLDRLTGRTIAPRNDSGSCLAGHSSLNVTIQNNQDNPIFFYVTGKEPADGSFVILRKQGDCHTWSTKPTYTDISSTMPYYFVDGTNGSNDFHGEVEVNSSTSFMLPSYVNSARLYVSQDKLRFGTNLGGPDAGFVEPSATNPGLPEYNITWQFIEFTYGSGNFIVNPSYVDFAAMSLDLTLTSGTAGANVSTVRGLETNALQNICEDLNKQTRKDNQSWTNLCLTDRNGKYIRALSPSQYLALYPNDKMFDYYKPYVDRVWTTYKDRNLTINTQDDGSNTKVVVGRTVTCRVNPEDELLWCGQIDSSSGPYSFRKPTTAEIMGCTQGSLGGNTMESPFTVKGDSDFTQALIVPRLCAAFSRSTLLLEGGDNQPSSKIKADLYYAQGDDKNSITNHYSRIVHDRLLDKIGYAFPYDDTNASDGNNTTTNAGGVIQDPDPRLLLIAIR
;
A
#
# COMPACT_ATOMS: atom_id res chain seq x y z
N MET A 1 -25.85 -19.30 40.12
CA MET A 1 -25.51 -19.14 38.69
C MET A 1 -24.01 -19.01 38.56
N PRO A 2 -23.38 -19.48 37.47
CA PRO A 2 -21.94 -19.30 37.25
C PRO A 2 -21.56 -17.82 37.26
N LYS A 3 -20.44 -17.46 37.90
CA LYS A 3 -19.93 -16.08 37.95
C LYS A 3 -19.33 -15.69 36.59
N ARG A 4 -19.57 -14.47 36.13
CA ARG A 4 -19.04 -13.93 34.86
C ARG A 4 -17.58 -13.53 35.03
N VAL A 5 -16.71 -14.14 34.23
CA VAL A 5 -15.28 -13.82 34.22
C VAL A 5 -14.92 -13.20 32.87
N ILE A 6 -14.40 -11.98 32.89
CA ILE A 6 -13.85 -11.30 31.71
C ILE A 6 -12.34 -11.37 31.78
N ILE A 7 -11.72 -11.90 30.72
CA ILE A 7 -10.27 -11.95 30.53
C ILE A 7 -9.93 -11.02 29.36
N VAL A 8 -9.13 -10.01 29.60
CA VAL A 8 -8.66 -9.06 28.58
C VAL A 8 -7.30 -9.52 28.07
N GLY A 9 -7.24 -9.94 26.80
CA GLY A 9 -6.05 -10.43 26.12
C GLY A 9 -6.04 -11.94 25.86
N SER A 10 -5.57 -12.34 24.67
CA SER A 10 -5.44 -13.72 24.21
C SER A 10 -3.99 -14.25 24.22
N GLY A 11 -3.06 -13.55 24.88
CA GLY A 11 -1.66 -14.00 25.01
C GLY A 11 -1.46 -15.14 26.01
N TRP A 12 -0.20 -15.45 26.35
CA TRP A 12 0.17 -16.54 27.26
C TRP A 12 -0.62 -16.58 28.57
N ALA A 13 -0.78 -15.44 29.27
CA ALA A 13 -1.53 -15.37 30.53
C ALA A 13 -3.03 -15.61 30.32
N GLY A 14 -3.68 -14.84 29.43
CA GLY A 14 -5.12 -14.90 29.21
C GLY A 14 -5.59 -16.25 28.67
N ALA A 15 -4.86 -16.79 27.70
CA ALA A 15 -5.17 -18.09 27.11
C ALA A 15 -4.88 -19.26 28.07
N THR A 16 -3.90 -19.14 28.97
CA THR A 16 -3.66 -20.18 29.99
C THR A 16 -4.77 -20.16 31.04
N LEU A 17 -5.12 -18.95 31.52
CA LEU A 17 -6.16 -18.80 32.54
C LEU A 17 -7.53 -19.26 32.02
N SER A 18 -7.91 -18.89 30.79
CA SER A 18 -9.17 -19.31 30.20
C SER A 18 -9.30 -20.85 30.18
N THR A 19 -8.19 -21.56 29.93
CA THR A 19 -8.14 -23.03 29.99
C THR A 19 -8.06 -23.62 31.41
N ALA A 20 -7.60 -22.86 32.41
CA ALA A 20 -7.49 -23.32 33.79
C ALA A 20 -8.78 -23.18 34.62
N LEU A 21 -9.66 -22.23 34.29
CA LEU A 21 -10.91 -21.99 35.04
C LEU A 21 -11.96 -23.10 34.87
N ASP A 22 -12.71 -23.42 35.92
CA ASP A 22 -13.80 -24.41 35.88
C ASP A 22 -15.08 -23.79 35.27
N GLU A 23 -15.48 -24.25 34.09
CA GLU A 23 -16.67 -23.77 33.36
C GLU A 23 -17.99 -24.02 34.10
N ARG A 24 -18.01 -24.95 35.09
CA ARG A 24 -19.18 -25.17 35.95
C ARG A 24 -19.37 -24.05 36.97
N LYS A 25 -18.28 -23.35 37.32
CA LYS A 25 -18.27 -22.23 38.26
C LYS A 25 -18.31 -20.87 37.55
N PHE A 26 -17.74 -20.79 36.35
CA PHE A 26 -17.50 -19.52 35.67
C PHE A 26 -18.04 -19.51 34.24
N LYS A 27 -18.70 -18.41 33.86
CA LYS A 27 -18.99 -18.07 32.46
C LYS A 27 -17.82 -17.27 31.92
N ILE A 28 -16.93 -17.93 31.18
CA ILE A 28 -15.65 -17.38 30.75
C ILE A 28 -15.82 -16.61 29.44
N THR A 29 -15.41 -15.34 29.43
CA THR A 29 -15.33 -14.53 28.21
C THR A 29 -13.92 -13.98 28.03
N VAL A 30 -13.33 -14.19 26.85
CA VAL A 30 -12.03 -13.62 26.47
C VAL A 30 -12.28 -12.52 25.45
N ILE A 31 -11.70 -11.34 25.70
CA ILE A 31 -11.79 -10.16 24.83
C ILE A 31 -10.37 -9.86 24.33
N SER A 32 -10.17 -9.91 23.02
CA SER A 32 -8.89 -9.60 22.39
C SER A 32 -9.11 -9.20 20.94
N PRO A 33 -8.26 -8.35 20.34
CA PRO A 33 -8.27 -8.14 18.89
C PRO A 33 -7.82 -9.39 18.13
N GLU A 34 -7.02 -10.26 18.75
CA GLU A 34 -6.45 -11.46 18.12
C GLU A 34 -7.19 -12.74 18.54
N GLU A 35 -7.67 -13.52 17.56
CA GLU A 35 -8.39 -14.79 17.78
C GLU A 35 -7.48 -15.97 18.16
N THR A 36 -6.18 -15.83 17.96
CA THR A 36 -5.18 -16.84 18.27
C THR A 36 -4.21 -16.35 19.35
N THR A 37 -3.56 -17.31 20.00
CA THR A 37 -2.40 -17.09 20.87
C THR A 37 -1.15 -17.48 20.09
N PRO A 38 -0.18 -16.57 19.88
CA PRO A 38 1.09 -16.94 19.29
C PRO A 38 1.94 -17.75 20.27
N TYR A 39 2.56 -18.82 19.78
CA TYR A 39 3.67 -19.50 20.45
C TYR A 39 4.95 -18.74 20.15
N THR A 40 5.11 -17.61 20.84
CA THR A 40 6.22 -16.67 20.65
C THR A 40 7.63 -17.29 20.52
N PRO A 41 7.98 -18.39 21.23
CA PRO A 41 9.31 -19.03 21.12
C PRO A 41 9.56 -19.75 19.79
N LEU A 42 8.52 -20.01 18.99
CA LEU A 42 8.64 -20.70 17.70
C LEU A 42 8.63 -19.74 16.50
N LEU A 43 8.44 -18.43 16.75
CA LEU A 43 8.25 -17.44 15.67
C LEU A 43 9.52 -17.24 14.83
N ALA A 44 10.70 -17.22 15.45
CA ALA A 44 11.97 -17.12 14.74
C ALA A 44 12.14 -18.29 13.75
N SER A 45 11.92 -19.53 14.23
CA SER A 45 11.98 -20.72 13.39
C SER A 45 10.93 -20.74 12.28
N ALA A 46 9.71 -20.25 12.55
CA ALA A 46 8.66 -20.14 11.53
C ALA A 46 8.99 -19.09 10.47
N ALA A 47 9.55 -17.94 10.88
CA ALA A 47 10.04 -16.91 9.96
C ALA A 47 11.10 -17.46 8.99
N CYS A 48 11.86 -18.46 9.43
CA CYS A 48 12.86 -19.13 8.61
C CYS A 48 12.39 -20.46 8.00
N GLY A 49 11.09 -20.78 8.03
CA GLY A 49 10.50 -21.92 7.30
C GLY A 49 10.63 -23.30 7.95
N LEU A 50 11.00 -23.39 9.23
CA LEU A 50 11.05 -24.67 9.97
C LEU A 50 9.66 -25.18 10.36
N TYR A 51 8.74 -24.26 10.68
CA TYR A 51 7.37 -24.59 11.05
C TYR A 51 6.38 -23.89 10.13
N ASP A 52 5.27 -24.57 9.85
CA ASP A 52 4.11 -23.91 9.26
C ASP A 52 3.48 -22.92 10.26
N PHE A 53 2.94 -21.80 9.76
CA PHE A 53 2.40 -20.74 10.61
C PHE A 53 1.24 -21.23 11.51
N SER A 54 0.46 -22.22 11.08
CA SER A 54 -0.61 -22.81 11.91
C SER A 54 -0.09 -23.61 13.11
N LEU A 55 1.20 -23.96 13.14
CA LEU A 55 1.85 -24.65 14.26
C LEU A 55 2.37 -23.68 15.33
N VAL A 56 2.55 -22.40 14.98
CA VAL A 56 3.07 -21.38 15.89
C VAL A 56 1.99 -20.48 16.46
N GLU A 57 0.72 -20.86 16.30
CA GLU A 57 -0.42 -20.21 16.96
C GLU A 57 -1.51 -21.22 17.34
N ALA A 58 -2.39 -20.84 18.25
CA ALA A 58 -3.55 -21.66 18.63
C ALA A 58 -4.80 -20.82 18.85
N SER A 59 -5.94 -21.30 18.37
CA SER A 59 -7.22 -20.63 18.60
C SER A 59 -7.57 -20.57 20.08
N ILE A 60 -8.13 -19.42 20.50
CA ILE A 60 -8.76 -19.27 21.82
C ILE A 60 -10.05 -20.09 21.93
N ARG A 61 -10.68 -20.42 20.79
CA ARG A 61 -11.88 -21.24 20.77
C ARG A 61 -11.50 -22.71 20.88
N HIS A 62 -12.04 -23.38 21.88
CA HIS A 62 -11.81 -24.80 22.13
C HIS A 62 -13.10 -25.60 21.86
N GLN A 63 -12.98 -26.76 21.20
CA GLN A 63 -14.13 -27.64 20.97
C GLN A 63 -14.65 -28.29 22.25
N ASN A 64 -13.77 -28.48 23.25
CA ASN A 64 -14.07 -29.23 24.47
C ASN A 64 -14.20 -28.33 25.71
N LYS A 65 -14.39 -27.02 25.53
CA LYS A 65 -14.50 -26.07 26.63
C LYS A 65 -15.35 -24.85 26.26
N ASP A 66 -16.31 -24.48 27.10
CA ASP A 66 -17.20 -23.33 26.86
C ASP A 66 -16.48 -22.00 27.17
N ILE A 67 -15.83 -21.43 26.15
CA ILE A 67 -15.18 -20.12 26.20
C ILE A 67 -15.80 -19.21 25.15
N ARG A 68 -16.40 -18.11 25.62
CA ARG A 68 -16.88 -17.04 24.74
C ARG A 68 -15.73 -16.12 24.35
N TYR A 69 -15.20 -16.23 23.13
CA TYR A 69 -14.29 -15.21 22.58
C TYR A 69 -15.05 -14.09 21.85
N ILE A 70 -14.65 -12.84 22.08
CA ILE A 70 -15.14 -11.62 21.45
C ILE A 70 -13.94 -10.87 20.83
N LYS A 71 -13.98 -10.67 19.51
CA LYS A 71 -12.95 -9.92 18.78
C LYS A 71 -13.15 -8.41 18.98
N ALA A 72 -12.51 -7.87 20.01
CA ALA A 72 -12.63 -6.48 20.45
C ALA A 72 -11.42 -6.06 21.30
N SER A 73 -11.14 -4.76 21.33
CA SER A 73 -10.23 -4.14 22.29
C SER A 73 -11.01 -3.65 23.52
N VAL A 74 -10.35 -3.61 24.67
CA VAL A 74 -10.86 -2.93 25.87
C VAL A 74 -10.11 -1.61 25.99
N ASP A 75 -10.84 -0.51 25.95
CA ASP A 75 -10.27 0.84 25.97
C ASP A 75 -10.18 1.43 27.37
N ASP A 76 -11.11 1.04 28.25
CA ASP A 76 -11.25 1.55 29.62
C ASP A 76 -12.06 0.57 30.50
N VAL A 77 -11.92 0.70 31.81
CA VAL A 77 -12.63 -0.11 32.81
C VAL A 77 -13.17 0.78 33.91
N ASP A 78 -14.49 0.71 34.13
CA ASP A 78 -15.14 1.32 35.31
C ASP A 78 -15.15 0.30 36.45
N PHE A 79 -14.17 0.40 37.35
CA PHE A 79 -14.06 -0.50 38.51
C PHE A 79 -15.23 -0.38 39.49
N GLY A 80 -15.84 0.81 39.60
CA GLY A 80 -16.96 1.04 40.52
C GLY A 80 -18.26 0.41 40.02
N LYS A 81 -18.51 0.47 38.71
CA LYS A 81 -19.66 -0.16 38.06
C LYS A 81 -19.42 -1.62 37.66
N LYS A 82 -18.17 -2.08 37.72
CA LYS A 82 -17.71 -3.40 37.24
C LYS A 82 -18.04 -3.63 35.76
N VAL A 83 -17.63 -2.69 34.90
CA VAL A 83 -17.88 -2.71 33.45
C VAL A 83 -16.60 -2.47 32.66
N CYS A 84 -16.39 -3.26 31.61
CA CYS A 84 -15.37 -3.03 30.58
C CYS A 84 -16.00 -2.30 29.40
N LYS A 85 -15.39 -1.19 28.96
CA LYS A 85 -15.77 -0.49 27.73
C LYS A 85 -15.00 -1.09 26.56
N CYS A 86 -15.72 -1.67 25.62
CA CYS A 86 -15.16 -2.48 24.55
C CYS A 86 -15.44 -1.84 23.19
N LYS A 87 -14.48 -1.96 22.28
CA LYS A 87 -14.62 -1.56 20.88
C LYS A 87 -14.37 -2.77 19.98
N PRO A 88 -15.28 -3.10 19.04
CA PRO A 88 -15.04 -4.16 18.07
C PRO A 88 -13.71 -3.98 17.33
N ALA A 89 -12.96 -5.07 17.15
CA ALA A 89 -11.65 -5.06 16.50
C ALA A 89 -11.76 -5.62 15.07
N PHE A 90 -12.55 -4.92 14.25
CA PHE A 90 -12.71 -5.18 12.83
C PHE A 90 -12.50 -3.87 12.08
N ASP A 91 -11.93 -3.96 10.88
CA ASP A 91 -11.73 -2.79 10.01
C ASP A 91 -13.08 -2.23 9.51
N GLU A 92 -14.05 -3.13 9.30
CA GLU A 92 -15.42 -2.79 8.92
C GLU A 92 -16.44 -3.45 9.85
N LEU A 93 -17.46 -2.69 10.24
CA LEU A 93 -18.57 -3.19 11.04
C LEU A 93 -19.85 -3.22 10.20
N PRO A 94 -20.70 -4.26 10.34
CA PRO A 94 -22.03 -4.23 9.75
C PRO A 94 -22.80 -2.97 10.17
N LYS A 95 -23.61 -2.38 9.29
CA LYS A 95 -24.43 -1.18 9.60
C LYS A 95 -25.34 -1.37 10.83
N THR A 96 -25.65 -2.62 11.18
CA THR A 96 -26.45 -3.01 12.35
C THR A 96 -25.63 -3.27 13.61
N SER A 97 -24.30 -3.15 13.53
CA SER A 97 -23.41 -3.33 14.67
C SER A 97 -23.66 -2.23 15.70
N PRO A 98 -23.72 -2.57 17.00
CA PRO A 98 -23.89 -1.57 18.06
C PRO A 98 -22.68 -0.64 18.22
N GLY A 99 -21.58 -0.86 17.48
CA GLY A 99 -20.35 -0.11 17.64
C GLY A 99 -19.68 -0.46 18.96
N GLU A 100 -19.33 0.55 19.75
CA GLU A 100 -18.81 0.37 21.12
C GLU A 100 -19.87 -0.25 22.04
N PHE A 101 -19.43 -1.08 22.98
CA PHE A 101 -20.33 -1.78 23.88
C PHE A 101 -19.71 -2.05 25.25
N ASP A 102 -20.58 -2.18 26.25
CA ASP A 102 -20.21 -2.43 27.63
C ASP A 102 -20.38 -3.90 28.01
N LEU A 103 -19.42 -4.45 28.76
CA LEU A 103 -19.50 -5.78 29.34
C LEU A 103 -19.30 -5.73 30.85
N SER A 104 -20.35 -6.11 31.59
CA SER A 104 -20.28 -6.25 33.03
C SER A 104 -19.58 -7.56 33.44
N TYR A 105 -18.84 -7.51 34.54
CA TYR A 105 -18.10 -8.66 35.07
C TYR A 105 -18.36 -8.90 36.55
N ASP A 106 -18.20 -10.15 36.99
CA ASP A 106 -18.10 -10.47 38.42
C ASP A 106 -16.63 -10.57 38.82
N TYR A 107 -15.77 -11.12 37.94
CA TYR A 107 -14.31 -11.04 38.02
C TYR A 107 -13.71 -10.51 36.71
N LEU A 108 -12.71 -9.64 36.83
CA LEU A 108 -11.95 -9.10 35.70
C LEU A 108 -10.48 -9.50 35.81
N ILE A 109 -9.91 -9.98 34.70
CA ILE A 109 -8.49 -10.26 34.58
C ILE A 109 -7.89 -9.44 33.45
N LEU A 110 -6.98 -8.54 33.80
CA LEU A 110 -6.22 -7.70 32.87
C LEU A 110 -4.93 -8.43 32.47
N ALA A 111 -4.89 -8.94 31.24
CA ALA A 111 -3.72 -9.59 30.65
C ALA A 111 -3.43 -9.12 29.20
N PRO A 112 -3.42 -7.80 28.91
CA PRO A 112 -3.26 -7.29 27.54
C PRO A 112 -1.85 -7.48 26.94
N GLY A 113 -0.88 -7.97 27.72
CA GLY A 113 0.51 -8.12 27.30
C GLY A 113 1.22 -6.77 27.15
N CYS A 114 2.18 -6.71 26.23
CA CYS A 114 2.91 -5.49 25.86
C CYS A 114 2.86 -5.26 24.33
N THR A 115 3.33 -4.10 23.90
CA THR A 115 3.54 -3.74 22.49
C THR A 115 5.04 -3.70 22.17
N ASN A 116 5.40 -3.48 20.91
CA ASN A 116 6.77 -3.17 20.54
C ASN A 116 7.12 -1.75 21.00
N ASN A 117 8.36 -1.56 21.45
CA ASN A 117 8.89 -0.24 21.79
C ASN A 117 9.99 0.13 20.81
N THR A 118 9.76 1.20 20.05
CA THR A 118 10.74 1.76 19.11
C THR A 118 11.69 2.74 19.80
N PHE A 119 11.48 3.04 21.08
CA PHE A 119 12.20 4.05 21.87
C PHE A 119 12.14 5.47 21.28
N GLY A 120 11.21 5.72 20.36
CA GLY A 120 11.15 6.97 19.61
C GLY A 120 12.21 7.11 18.53
N THR A 121 12.95 6.04 18.21
CA THR A 121 13.95 6.02 17.13
C THR A 121 13.24 6.22 15.78
N PRO A 122 13.55 7.31 15.04
CA PRO A 122 12.91 7.62 13.77
C PRO A 122 13.06 6.50 12.74
N GLY A 123 11.98 6.23 12.00
CA GLY A 123 11.95 5.28 10.89
C GLY A 123 11.84 3.81 11.26
N VAL A 124 11.96 3.44 12.55
CA VAL A 124 11.81 2.04 12.99
C VAL A 124 10.39 1.51 12.71
N LYS A 125 9.36 2.33 12.90
CA LYS A 125 7.97 1.90 12.69
C LYS A 125 7.66 1.71 11.20
N GLU A 126 8.34 2.49 10.35
CA GLU A 126 8.13 2.57 8.91
C GLU A 126 8.97 1.54 8.15
N HIS A 127 10.18 1.22 8.62
CA HIS A 127 11.19 0.47 7.86
C HIS A 127 11.69 -0.81 8.55
N ALA A 128 11.40 -1.02 9.84
CA ALA A 128 11.80 -2.25 10.54
C ALA A 128 10.64 -3.24 10.66
N MET A 129 11.00 -4.53 10.62
CA MET A 129 10.09 -5.65 10.86
C MET A 129 10.14 -6.06 12.32
N PHE A 130 9.00 -6.39 12.92
CA PHE A 130 8.96 -6.95 14.27
C PHE A 130 8.81 -8.47 14.21
N VAL A 131 8.97 -9.16 15.35
CA VAL A 131 8.79 -10.63 15.45
C VAL A 131 8.01 -11.00 16.72
N ARG A 132 6.69 -10.75 16.70
CA ARG A 132 5.83 -10.94 17.88
C ARG A 132 4.60 -11.80 17.63
N THR A 133 4.16 -11.86 16.38
CA THR A 133 2.98 -12.62 15.94
C THR A 133 3.32 -13.60 14.81
N ALA A 134 2.41 -14.54 14.49
CA ALA A 134 2.57 -15.40 13.32
C ALA A 134 2.55 -14.59 12.00
N ARG A 135 1.78 -13.48 11.96
CA ARG A 135 1.76 -12.53 10.84
C ARG A 135 3.13 -11.90 10.62
N ASP A 136 3.79 -11.48 11.69
CA ASP A 136 5.14 -10.90 11.65
C ASP A 136 6.15 -11.90 11.09
N ALA A 137 6.15 -13.14 11.60
CA ALA A 137 7.02 -14.21 11.12
C ALA A 137 6.81 -14.49 9.62
N LYS A 138 5.55 -14.47 9.17
CA LYS A 138 5.23 -14.63 7.75
C LYS A 138 5.72 -13.48 6.88
N ALA A 139 5.64 -12.25 7.37
CA ALA A 139 6.19 -11.08 6.69
C ALA A 139 7.71 -11.20 6.56
N ILE A 140 8.42 -11.57 7.63
CA ILE A 140 9.87 -11.78 7.60
C ILE A 140 10.24 -12.87 6.59
N GLN A 141 9.52 -14.01 6.59
CA GLN A 141 9.77 -15.08 5.62
C GLN A 141 9.62 -14.61 4.18
N ALA A 142 8.62 -13.77 3.90
CA ALA A 142 8.43 -13.20 2.57
C ALA A 142 9.55 -12.22 2.19
N GLN A 143 9.93 -11.33 3.10
CA GLN A 143 11.03 -10.39 2.89
C GLN A 143 12.35 -11.08 2.60
N ILE A 144 12.66 -12.17 3.33
CA ILE A 144 13.85 -12.99 3.08
C ILE A 144 13.85 -13.48 1.63
N ARG A 145 12.76 -14.09 1.16
CA ARG A 145 12.68 -14.59 -0.22
C ARG A 145 12.84 -13.48 -1.23
N GLU A 146 12.13 -12.37 -1.04
CA GLU A 146 12.17 -11.21 -1.93
C GLU A 146 13.60 -10.68 -2.07
N CYS A 147 14.37 -10.61 -0.98
CA CYS A 147 15.77 -10.20 -1.02
C CYS A 147 16.62 -11.15 -1.88
N PHE A 148 16.44 -12.47 -1.75
CA PHE A 148 17.21 -13.44 -2.55
C PHE A 148 16.83 -13.44 -4.03
N GLU A 149 15.54 -13.27 -4.37
CA GLU A 149 15.10 -13.13 -5.75
C GLU A 149 15.63 -11.83 -6.38
N ARG A 150 15.51 -10.69 -5.68
CA ARG A 150 16.05 -9.39 -6.13
C ARG A 150 17.56 -9.44 -6.31
N ALA A 151 18.27 -10.05 -5.37
CA ALA A 151 19.72 -10.22 -5.44
C ALA A 151 20.17 -11.13 -6.61
N SER A 152 19.27 -11.97 -7.14
CA SER A 152 19.56 -12.88 -8.25
C SER A 152 19.37 -12.23 -9.63
N ILE A 153 18.91 -10.97 -9.70
CA ILE A 153 18.70 -10.25 -10.97
C ILE A 153 20.05 -10.00 -11.68
N PRO A 154 20.18 -10.39 -12.98
CA PRO A 154 21.39 -10.12 -13.73
C PRO A 154 21.69 -8.62 -13.86
N GLY A 155 22.96 -8.25 -13.72
CA GLY A 155 23.44 -6.87 -13.90
C GLY A 155 23.74 -6.11 -12.61
N LEU A 156 23.36 -6.65 -11.45
CA LEU A 156 23.70 -6.06 -10.15
C LEU A 156 25.20 -6.18 -9.84
N THR A 157 25.75 -5.13 -9.25
CA THR A 157 27.11 -5.13 -8.71
C THR A 157 27.18 -5.97 -7.44
N GLY A 158 28.39 -6.47 -7.13
CA GLY A 158 28.59 -7.23 -5.89
C GLY A 158 28.31 -6.44 -4.61
N GLN A 159 28.32 -5.10 -4.64
CA GLN A 159 27.95 -4.27 -3.49
C GLN A 159 26.43 -4.20 -3.33
N GLU A 160 25.68 -3.94 -4.40
CA GLU A 160 24.22 -3.93 -4.37
C GLU A 160 23.66 -5.27 -3.87
N ILE A 161 24.23 -6.39 -4.33
CA ILE A 161 23.86 -7.72 -3.84
C ILE A 161 24.12 -7.86 -2.34
N ARG A 162 25.26 -7.35 -1.83
CA ARG A 162 25.56 -7.37 -0.39
C ARG A 162 24.59 -6.53 0.41
N ASP A 163 24.20 -5.37 -0.09
CA ASP A 163 23.29 -4.46 0.60
C ASP A 163 21.87 -5.05 0.65
N ILE A 164 21.43 -5.68 -0.45
CA ILE A 164 20.16 -6.44 -0.52
C ILE A 164 20.17 -7.61 0.47
N LEU A 165 21.28 -8.35 0.55
CA LEU A 165 21.41 -9.56 1.39
C LEU A 165 21.99 -9.29 2.78
N HIS A 166 21.95 -8.03 3.24
CA HIS A 166 22.32 -7.68 4.61
C HIS A 166 21.07 -7.60 5.50
N PHE A 167 21.02 -8.52 6.46
CA PHE A 167 19.95 -8.64 7.46
C PHE A 167 20.47 -8.15 8.81
N VAL A 168 19.91 -7.04 9.28
CA VAL A 168 20.28 -6.40 10.55
C VAL A 168 19.24 -6.77 11.61
N ILE A 169 19.68 -7.32 12.74
CA ILE A 169 18.84 -7.65 13.88
C ILE A 169 19.16 -6.67 15.01
N VAL A 170 18.16 -5.93 15.47
CA VAL A 170 18.31 -4.99 16.59
C VAL A 170 17.78 -5.63 17.87
N GLY A 171 18.68 -5.85 18.83
CA GLY A 171 18.47 -6.56 20.07
C GLY A 171 19.16 -7.91 20.08
N ALA A 172 20.04 -8.13 21.06
CA ALA A 172 20.76 -9.37 21.35
C ALA A 172 20.19 -10.12 22.57
N GLY A 173 18.91 -9.89 22.89
CA GLY A 173 18.16 -10.76 23.78
C GLY A 173 17.88 -12.14 23.14
N PRO A 174 17.22 -13.06 23.86
CA PRO A 174 16.93 -14.40 23.33
C PRO A 174 16.27 -14.40 21.95
N THR A 175 15.26 -13.55 21.72
CA THR A 175 14.56 -13.47 20.43
C THR A 175 15.47 -13.05 19.28
N GLY A 176 16.32 -12.04 19.48
CA GLY A 176 17.25 -11.57 18.46
C GLY A 176 18.34 -12.59 18.15
N VAL A 177 18.90 -13.21 19.20
CA VAL A 177 19.85 -14.32 19.07
C VAL A 177 19.23 -15.47 18.28
N GLU A 178 18.03 -15.92 18.65
CA GLU A 178 17.38 -17.07 18.00
C GLU A 178 17.05 -16.78 16.52
N ILE A 179 16.58 -15.58 16.17
CA ILE A 179 16.30 -15.26 14.76
C ILE A 179 17.58 -15.13 13.93
N SER A 180 18.65 -14.54 14.47
CA SER A 180 19.95 -14.50 13.79
C SER A 180 20.52 -15.89 13.55
N SER A 181 20.37 -16.78 14.54
CA SER A 181 20.76 -18.19 14.42
C SER A 181 19.95 -18.94 13.36
N GLU A 182 18.62 -18.78 13.36
CA GLU A 182 17.74 -19.42 12.40
C GLU A 182 17.95 -18.91 10.97
N LEU A 183 18.26 -17.62 10.80
CA LEU A 183 18.68 -17.01 9.53
C LEU A 183 20.02 -17.58 9.06
N SER A 184 21.00 -17.66 9.95
CA SER A 184 22.32 -18.21 9.64
C SER A 184 22.21 -19.65 9.14
N ASP A 185 21.43 -20.50 9.81
CA ASP A 185 21.18 -21.88 9.39
C ASP A 185 20.52 -21.92 8.00
N LEU A 186 19.45 -21.13 7.81
CA LEU A 186 18.72 -21.07 6.54
C LEU A 186 19.64 -20.66 5.37
N PHE A 187 20.45 -19.62 5.56
CA PHE A 187 21.28 -19.02 4.53
C PHE A 187 22.47 -19.91 4.14
N HIS A 188 23.11 -20.55 5.11
CA HIS A 188 24.29 -21.38 4.87
C HIS A 188 23.95 -22.82 4.49
N GLU A 189 22.73 -23.30 4.75
CA GLU A 189 22.27 -24.63 4.39
C GLU A 189 21.36 -24.63 3.15
N ASP A 190 20.08 -24.30 3.31
CA ASP A 190 19.08 -24.45 2.25
C ASP A 190 19.28 -23.42 1.13
N PHE A 191 19.38 -22.15 1.48
CA PHE A 191 19.50 -21.07 0.50
C PHE A 191 20.88 -21.07 -0.19
N ALA A 192 21.93 -21.56 0.45
CA ALA A 192 23.22 -21.77 -0.20
C ALA A 192 23.13 -22.80 -1.35
N ARG A 193 22.20 -23.77 -1.29
CA ARG A 193 21.94 -24.74 -2.35
C ARG A 193 21.03 -24.17 -3.44
N LEU A 194 20.05 -23.35 -3.07
CA LEU A 194 19.10 -22.74 -4.01
C LEU A 194 19.70 -21.56 -4.77
N TYR A 195 20.52 -20.73 -4.11
CA TYR A 195 21.12 -19.51 -4.65
C TYR A 195 22.66 -19.54 -4.59
N PRO A 196 23.33 -20.56 -5.18
CA PRO A 196 24.76 -20.77 -5.02
C PRO A 196 25.63 -19.63 -5.58
N HIS A 197 25.08 -18.83 -6.50
CA HIS A 197 25.77 -17.74 -7.18
C HIS A 197 25.90 -16.46 -6.33
N ILE A 198 24.99 -16.25 -5.36
CA ILE A 198 24.98 -15.07 -4.48
C ILE A 198 25.30 -15.38 -3.02
N LYS A 199 25.38 -16.66 -2.61
CA LYS A 199 25.60 -17.08 -1.21
C LYS A 199 26.73 -16.38 -0.46
N LYS A 200 27.81 -15.99 -1.15
CA LYS A 200 28.99 -15.32 -0.56
C LYS A 200 28.76 -13.85 -0.16
N HIS A 201 27.60 -13.30 -0.52
CA HIS A 201 27.25 -11.90 -0.30
C HIS A 201 26.30 -11.70 0.89
N VAL A 202 25.77 -12.78 1.44
CA VAL A 202 24.85 -12.75 2.58
C VAL A 202 25.59 -12.25 3.82
N ARG A 203 24.97 -11.34 4.57
CA ARG A 203 25.47 -10.83 5.84
C ARG A 203 24.37 -10.79 6.88
N ILE A 204 24.72 -11.16 8.11
CA ILE A 204 23.86 -11.02 9.28
C ILE A 204 24.62 -10.21 10.31
N SER A 205 24.01 -9.16 10.84
CA SER A 205 24.55 -8.38 11.95
C SER A 205 23.54 -8.26 13.10
N ILE A 206 24.03 -8.33 14.33
CA ILE A 206 23.25 -8.13 15.55
C ILE A 206 23.74 -6.84 16.19
N HIS A 207 22.83 -5.92 16.47
CA HIS A 207 23.12 -4.66 17.15
C HIS A 207 22.42 -4.61 18.50
N ASP A 208 23.17 -4.40 19.58
CA ASP A 208 22.59 -4.14 20.90
C ASP A 208 23.35 -3.02 21.61
N VAL A 209 22.63 -2.23 22.40
CA VAL A 209 23.21 -1.18 23.24
C VAL A 209 23.93 -1.75 24.46
N ALA A 210 23.56 -2.95 24.89
CA ALA A 210 24.20 -3.66 25.98
C ALA A 210 25.61 -4.13 25.58
N PRO A 211 26.54 -4.25 26.54
CA PRO A 211 27.91 -4.68 26.28
C PRO A 211 28.02 -6.17 25.91
N ASN A 212 27.01 -6.99 26.24
CA ASN A 212 26.99 -8.44 26.00
C ASN A 212 25.64 -8.90 25.46
N VAL A 213 25.67 -9.97 24.65
CA VAL A 213 24.48 -10.71 24.23
C VAL A 213 23.86 -11.47 25.41
N LEU A 214 22.57 -11.78 25.33
CA LEU A 214 21.87 -12.60 26.32
C LEU A 214 22.08 -12.08 27.76
N GLY A 215 21.90 -10.77 27.99
CA GLY A 215 22.22 -10.12 29.28
C GLY A 215 21.57 -10.71 30.54
N GLY A 216 20.59 -11.60 30.41
CA GLY A 216 20.00 -12.38 31.52
C GLY A 216 20.72 -13.71 31.84
N PHE A 217 21.80 -14.04 31.14
CA PHE A 217 22.61 -15.25 31.30
C PHE A 217 23.95 -14.93 31.97
N ASP A 218 24.57 -15.92 32.61
CA ASP A 218 25.89 -15.77 33.23
C ASP A 218 26.99 -15.54 32.17
N GLN A 219 28.05 -14.83 32.56
CA GLN A 219 29.10 -14.34 31.65
C GLN A 219 29.70 -15.45 30.75
N HIS A 220 29.94 -16.65 31.31
CA HIS A 220 30.51 -17.74 30.51
C HIS A 220 29.58 -18.20 29.37
N LEU A 221 28.26 -18.10 29.54
CA LEU A 221 27.26 -18.45 28.53
C LEU A 221 27.17 -17.36 27.46
N GLN A 222 27.33 -16.10 27.86
CA GLN A 222 27.42 -14.96 26.94
C GLN A 222 28.67 -15.08 26.06
N GLU A 223 29.83 -15.40 26.65
CA GLU A 223 31.08 -15.66 25.93
C GLU A 223 30.96 -16.88 24.99
N TYR A 224 30.28 -17.94 25.43
CA TYR A 224 30.01 -19.09 24.58
C TYR A 224 29.17 -18.71 23.36
N ALA A 225 28.10 -17.93 23.57
CA ALA A 225 27.23 -17.46 22.49
C ALA A 225 27.99 -16.58 21.48
N MET A 226 28.80 -15.62 21.95
CA MET A 226 29.64 -14.77 21.11
C MET A 226 30.60 -15.60 20.24
N ASN A 227 31.32 -16.55 20.85
CA ASN A 227 32.20 -17.46 20.12
C ASN A 227 31.44 -18.33 19.11
N SER A 228 30.18 -18.64 19.38
CA SER A 228 29.34 -19.43 18.48
C SER A 228 28.92 -18.63 17.25
N PHE A 229 28.61 -17.35 17.40
CA PHE A 229 28.30 -16.45 16.28
C PHE A 229 29.50 -16.10 15.41
N ASP A 230 30.67 -15.89 16.03
CA ASP A 230 31.93 -15.64 15.30
C ASP A 230 32.27 -16.78 14.32
N ARG A 231 32.02 -18.03 14.73
CA ARG A 231 32.21 -19.21 13.86
C ARG A 231 31.17 -19.35 12.74
N ARG A 232 30.11 -18.53 12.73
CA ARG A 232 28.94 -18.64 11.83
C ARG A 232 28.78 -17.41 10.93
N ASP A 233 29.80 -16.57 10.82
CA ASP A 233 29.78 -15.35 10.01
C ASP A 233 28.62 -14.39 10.40
N VAL A 234 28.24 -14.39 11.68
CA VAL A 234 27.28 -13.45 12.25
C VAL A 234 28.03 -12.37 13.02
N GLU A 235 27.94 -11.13 12.53
CA GLU A 235 28.62 -9.99 13.12
C GLU A 235 27.84 -9.50 14.35
N VAL A 236 28.47 -9.48 15.52
CA VAL A 236 27.81 -8.99 16.75
C VAL A 236 28.43 -7.67 17.18
N LEU A 237 27.61 -6.63 17.15
CA LEU A 237 27.94 -5.24 17.46
C LEU A 237 27.23 -4.84 18.76
N THR A 238 27.92 -5.06 19.87
CA THR A 238 27.51 -4.56 21.19
C THR A 238 27.84 -3.08 21.33
N GLU A 239 27.23 -2.44 22.32
CA GLU A 239 27.33 -0.99 22.54
C GLU A 239 26.96 -0.16 21.28
N SER A 240 26.09 -0.70 20.43
CA SER A 240 25.65 -0.07 19.18
C SER A 240 24.35 0.70 19.39
N HIS A 241 24.41 2.03 19.24
CA HIS A 241 23.29 2.93 19.49
C HIS A 241 22.61 3.31 18.17
N ILE A 242 21.41 2.78 17.94
CA ILE A 242 20.63 3.08 16.72
C ILE A 242 20.04 4.50 16.80
N GLU A 243 20.36 5.34 15.83
CA GLU A 243 19.89 6.73 15.75
C GLU A 243 18.65 6.88 14.86
N LYS A 244 18.62 6.17 13.73
CA LYS A 244 17.47 6.12 12.80
C LYS A 244 17.55 4.89 11.89
N VAL A 245 16.44 4.56 11.25
CA VAL A 245 16.34 3.57 10.16
C VAL A 245 15.69 4.27 8.97
N ASP A 246 16.19 4.08 7.76
CA ASP A 246 15.48 4.43 6.52
C ASP A 246 15.32 3.19 5.62
N ASP A 247 14.90 3.41 4.38
CA ASP A 247 14.61 2.35 3.40
C ASP A 247 15.86 1.61 2.87
N GLU A 248 17.03 2.22 3.00
CA GLU A 248 18.30 1.67 2.47
C GLU A 248 19.32 1.31 3.54
N ALA A 249 19.17 1.83 4.78
CA ALA A 249 20.19 1.68 5.81
C ALA A 249 19.66 1.82 7.24
N ILE A 250 20.43 1.24 8.16
CA ILE A 250 20.40 1.56 9.59
C ILE A 250 21.54 2.52 9.92
N TYR A 251 21.30 3.46 10.84
CA TYR A 251 22.29 4.43 11.27
C TYR A 251 22.61 4.22 12.73
N THR A 252 23.89 4.04 13.02
CA THR A 252 24.40 3.91 14.38
C THR A 252 25.32 5.07 14.70
N ARG A 253 25.38 5.45 15.97
CA ARG A 253 26.30 6.50 16.43
C ARG A 253 27.76 6.11 16.19
N GLU A 254 28.07 4.82 16.35
CA GLU A 254 29.43 4.30 16.32
C GLU A 254 29.96 4.11 14.89
N LEU A 255 29.12 3.65 13.96
CA LEU A 255 29.54 3.27 12.60
C LEU A 255 28.93 4.16 11.51
N GLY A 256 28.01 5.07 11.85
CA GLY A 256 27.29 5.87 10.88
C GLY A 256 26.31 5.03 10.06
N ARG A 257 26.27 5.26 8.75
CA ARG A 257 25.34 4.59 7.82
C ARG A 257 25.81 3.16 7.52
N ILE A 258 24.95 2.19 7.78
CA ILE A 258 25.16 0.77 7.47
C ILE A 258 24.10 0.35 6.44
N PRO A 259 24.45 0.17 5.16
CA PRO A 259 23.50 -0.26 4.13
C PRO A 259 22.92 -1.64 4.45
N CYS A 260 21.60 -1.75 4.38
CA CYS A 260 20.88 -3.01 4.58
C CYS A 260 19.47 -2.92 4.01
N ASN A 261 18.95 -4.02 3.47
CA ASN A 261 17.56 -4.05 3.00
C ASN A 261 16.58 -4.49 4.09
N THR A 262 17.02 -5.28 5.07
CA THR A 262 16.12 -5.83 6.09
C THR A 262 16.61 -5.50 7.49
N VAL A 263 15.78 -4.80 8.26
CA VAL A 263 15.99 -4.56 9.69
C VAL A 263 14.91 -5.29 10.48
N ILE A 264 15.31 -6.20 11.37
CA ILE A 264 14.42 -6.91 12.29
C ILE A 264 14.60 -6.35 13.70
N TRP A 265 13.58 -5.68 14.21
CA TRP A 265 13.55 -5.08 15.54
C TRP A 265 13.05 -6.09 16.57
N ALA A 266 13.98 -6.70 17.30
CA ALA A 266 13.74 -7.76 18.29
C ALA A 266 13.93 -7.28 19.74
N THR A 267 13.94 -5.97 20.00
CA THR A 267 14.11 -5.37 21.32
C THR A 267 12.96 -4.44 21.71
N GLY A 268 12.84 -4.18 23.00
CA GLY A 268 11.92 -3.18 23.56
C GLY A 268 10.48 -3.67 23.72
N ASN A 269 10.07 -3.86 24.97
CA ASN A 269 8.66 -3.98 25.33
C ASN A 269 8.09 -2.60 25.69
N GLY A 270 6.90 -2.30 25.17
CA GLY A 270 6.12 -1.09 25.43
C GLY A 270 4.81 -1.40 26.16
N ALA A 271 4.31 -0.44 26.93
CA ALA A 271 3.01 -0.60 27.60
C ALA A 271 1.87 -0.45 26.58
N THR A 272 0.82 -1.26 26.72
CA THR A 272 -0.38 -1.11 25.89
C THR A 272 -1.13 0.18 26.24
N SER A 273 -1.92 0.70 25.31
CA SER A 273 -2.76 1.89 25.54
C SER A 273 -3.69 1.73 26.74
N LEU A 274 -4.25 0.53 26.94
CA LEU A 274 -5.07 0.19 28.10
C LEU A 274 -4.30 0.36 29.42
N VAL A 275 -3.08 -0.20 29.52
CA VAL A 275 -2.24 -0.04 30.72
C VAL A 275 -1.94 1.44 30.96
N GLY A 276 -1.70 2.22 29.90
CA GLY A 276 -1.51 3.68 29.99
C GLY A 276 -2.72 4.42 30.59
N ARG A 277 -3.94 4.08 30.17
CA ARG A 277 -5.18 4.78 30.54
C ARG A 277 -5.75 4.40 31.90
N LEU A 278 -5.58 3.16 32.35
CA LEU A 278 -6.18 2.67 33.60
C LEU A 278 -5.71 3.49 34.81
N LYS A 279 -6.65 3.88 35.66
CA LYS A 279 -6.39 4.63 36.90
C LYS A 279 -6.13 3.67 38.05
N CYS A 280 -4.86 3.31 38.25
CA CYS A 280 -4.41 2.35 39.25
C CYS A 280 -2.90 2.53 39.50
N GLN A 281 -2.35 1.83 40.50
CA GLN A 281 -0.91 1.82 40.73
C GLN A 281 -0.17 1.15 39.57
N LYS A 282 0.96 1.74 39.17
CA LYS A 282 1.83 1.24 38.11
C LYS A 282 3.29 1.34 38.55
N SER A 283 4.15 0.52 37.97
CA SER A 283 5.60 0.63 38.18
C SER A 283 6.11 2.01 37.75
N GLU A 284 6.93 2.63 38.60
CA GLU A 284 7.51 3.96 38.35
C GLU A 284 8.78 3.92 37.50
N LYS A 285 9.44 2.74 37.44
CA LYS A 285 10.70 2.53 36.72
C LYS A 285 10.54 1.47 35.63
N GLY A 286 11.19 1.69 34.50
CA GLY A 286 11.19 0.77 33.37
C GLY A 286 9.86 0.74 32.61
N LEU A 287 9.48 -0.43 32.10
CA LEU A 287 8.19 -0.66 31.44
C LEU A 287 7.05 -0.38 32.44
N PRO A 288 6.10 0.54 32.14
CA PRO A 288 4.92 0.74 32.97
C PRO A 288 4.06 -0.53 33.00
N ARG A 289 3.89 -1.10 34.19
CA ARG A 289 3.12 -2.33 34.46
C ARG A 289 2.14 -2.09 35.60
N LEU A 290 0.95 -2.68 35.51
CA LEU A 290 -0.06 -2.66 36.56
C LEU A 290 0.49 -3.34 37.82
N LEU A 291 0.43 -2.66 38.97
CA LEU A 291 0.89 -3.25 40.24
C LEU A 291 -0.21 -4.05 40.89
N THR A 292 0.16 -5.22 41.41
CA THR A 292 -0.71 -6.15 42.11
C THR A 292 -0.20 -6.43 43.51
N ASP A 293 -1.05 -6.96 44.38
CA ASP A 293 -0.57 -7.59 45.61
C ASP A 293 -0.05 -9.02 45.36
N GLU A 294 0.39 -9.69 46.43
CA GLU A 294 0.91 -11.06 46.39
C GLU A 294 -0.13 -12.13 45.96
N PHE A 295 -1.41 -11.74 45.88
CA PHE A 295 -2.51 -12.56 45.36
C PHE A 295 -2.94 -12.16 43.94
N LEU A 296 -2.13 -11.34 43.26
CA LEU A 296 -2.32 -10.87 41.89
C LEU A 296 -3.55 -9.95 41.72
N ARG A 297 -4.09 -9.39 42.82
CA ARG A 297 -5.19 -8.41 42.77
C ARG A 297 -4.63 -7.05 42.40
N LEU A 298 -5.29 -6.34 41.48
CA LEU A 298 -4.89 -5.01 41.03
C LEU A 298 -4.90 -4.03 42.21
N LYS A 299 -3.85 -3.22 42.38
CA LYS A 299 -3.85 -2.13 43.36
C LYS A 299 -4.44 -0.85 42.76
N GLY A 300 -5.53 -0.35 43.35
CA GLY A 300 -6.19 0.89 42.95
C GLY A 300 -5.34 2.12 43.29
N GLU A 301 -5.78 3.32 42.89
CA GLU A 301 -5.01 4.56 43.13
C GLU A 301 -4.67 4.79 44.62
N ASN A 302 -5.53 4.34 45.54
CA ASN A 302 -5.32 4.37 46.98
C ASN A 302 -4.35 3.30 47.52
N ARG A 303 -3.69 2.53 46.64
CA ARG A 303 -2.81 1.38 46.94
C ARG A 303 -3.50 0.15 47.53
N GLU A 304 -4.80 0.20 47.75
CA GLU A 304 -5.59 -0.94 48.21
C GLU A 304 -5.99 -1.85 47.04
N PRO A 305 -6.16 -3.16 47.26
CA PRO A 305 -6.64 -4.08 46.24
C PRO A 305 -8.03 -3.68 45.72
N VAL A 306 -8.19 -3.58 44.41
CA VAL A 306 -9.47 -3.40 43.74
C VAL A 306 -10.25 -4.72 43.84
N PRO A 307 -11.47 -4.72 44.42
CA PRO A 307 -12.25 -5.94 44.56
C PRO A 307 -12.50 -6.63 43.22
N ASP A 308 -12.27 -7.95 43.18
CA ASP A 308 -12.55 -8.84 42.04
C ASP A 308 -11.79 -8.52 40.74
N VAL A 309 -10.75 -7.69 40.78
CA VAL A 309 -9.90 -7.34 39.63
C VAL A 309 -8.48 -7.88 39.83
N TYR A 310 -7.98 -8.62 38.85
CA TYR A 310 -6.64 -9.20 38.84
C TYR A 310 -5.87 -8.75 37.60
N ALA A 311 -4.55 -8.78 37.66
CA ALA A 311 -3.70 -8.43 36.52
C ALA A 311 -2.50 -9.39 36.38
N LEU A 312 -2.20 -9.83 35.16
CA LEU A 312 -1.22 -10.89 34.89
C LEU A 312 -0.38 -10.61 33.63
N GLY A 313 0.64 -11.44 33.41
CA GLY A 313 1.50 -11.41 32.22
C GLY A 313 2.43 -10.20 32.19
N ASP A 314 2.86 -9.82 30.99
CA ASP A 314 3.83 -8.73 30.82
C ASP A 314 3.27 -7.37 31.25
N ALA A 315 1.95 -7.21 31.19
CA ALA A 315 1.25 -5.99 31.59
C ALA A 315 1.25 -5.73 33.10
N ALA A 316 1.62 -6.69 33.94
CA ALA A 316 1.43 -6.59 35.39
C ALA A 316 2.54 -7.25 36.20
N ASP A 317 2.87 -6.65 37.35
CA ASP A 317 3.77 -7.26 38.33
C ASP A 317 3.26 -7.20 39.77
N VAL A 318 3.80 -8.06 40.62
CA VAL A 318 3.58 -7.98 42.08
C VAL A 318 4.37 -6.79 42.59
N ASP A 319 3.74 -5.96 43.41
CA ASP A 319 4.38 -4.78 43.99
C ASP A 319 5.58 -5.19 44.85
N GLY A 320 6.72 -4.52 44.63
CA GLY A 320 8.00 -4.87 45.21
C GLY A 320 8.72 -6.07 44.56
N ALA A 321 8.08 -6.78 43.62
CA ALA A 321 8.76 -7.77 42.79
C ALA A 321 9.37 -7.13 41.53
N SER A 322 10.28 -7.86 40.89
CA SER A 322 10.88 -7.48 39.60
C SER A 322 10.95 -8.72 38.70
N LEU A 323 9.79 -9.31 38.44
CA LEU A 323 9.72 -10.54 37.64
C LEU A 323 9.86 -10.20 36.15
N PRO A 324 10.59 -11.02 35.37
CA PRO A 324 10.82 -10.76 33.96
C PRO A 324 9.53 -10.93 33.14
N THR A 325 9.45 -10.23 32.00
CA THR A 325 8.32 -10.30 31.05
C THR A 325 8.46 -11.54 30.17
N THR A 326 8.14 -12.71 30.71
CA THR A 326 8.27 -13.99 30.01
C THR A 326 6.95 -14.78 29.98
N ALA A 327 6.81 -15.60 28.93
CA ALA A 327 5.73 -16.57 28.78
C ALA A 327 5.57 -17.48 30.02
N GLU A 328 6.70 -17.81 30.66
CA GLU A 328 6.73 -18.66 31.84
C GLU A 328 6.11 -17.97 33.06
N VAL A 329 6.49 -16.72 33.37
CA VAL A 329 5.90 -15.94 34.46
C VAL A 329 4.40 -15.76 34.20
N ALA A 330 4.01 -15.46 32.95
CA ALA A 330 2.63 -15.34 32.53
C ALA A 330 1.82 -16.62 32.79
N CYS A 331 2.33 -17.77 32.39
CA CYS A 331 1.68 -19.07 32.60
C CYS A 331 1.61 -19.47 34.08
N GLN A 332 2.66 -19.25 34.86
CA GLN A 332 2.67 -19.57 36.30
C GLN A 332 1.65 -18.72 37.07
N LYS A 333 1.61 -17.41 36.81
CA LYS A 333 0.62 -16.48 37.37
C LYS A 333 -0.82 -16.92 37.02
N ALA A 334 -1.06 -17.26 35.76
CA ALA A 334 -2.36 -17.73 35.28
C ALA A 334 -2.81 -19.06 35.91
N ASN A 335 -1.92 -20.06 36.01
CA ASN A 335 -2.24 -21.35 36.62
C ASN A 335 -2.51 -21.24 38.13
N TRP A 336 -1.72 -20.41 38.83
CA TRP A 336 -1.96 -20.13 40.23
C TRP A 336 -3.32 -19.47 40.43
N LEU A 337 -3.64 -18.42 39.66
CA LEU A 337 -4.92 -17.72 39.79
C LEU A 337 -6.10 -18.61 39.43
N GLY A 338 -6.00 -19.42 38.38
CA GLY A 338 -7.04 -20.38 38.00
C GLY A 338 -7.32 -21.38 39.12
N THR A 339 -6.28 -21.92 39.75
CA THR A 339 -6.41 -22.82 40.91
C THR A 339 -7.05 -22.11 42.10
N ALA A 340 -6.65 -20.88 42.37
CA ALA A 340 -7.14 -20.08 43.48
C ALA A 340 -8.64 -19.75 43.32
N LEU A 341 -9.06 -19.29 42.13
CA LEU A 341 -10.45 -18.98 41.81
C LEU A 341 -11.33 -20.22 41.81
N ASN A 342 -10.86 -21.35 41.29
CA ASN A 342 -11.61 -22.62 41.29
C ASN A 342 -11.85 -23.16 42.71
N LYS A 343 -11.05 -22.76 43.71
CA LYS A 343 -11.20 -23.14 45.12
C LYS A 343 -11.99 -22.14 45.96
N ASP A 344 -12.71 -21.22 45.31
CA ASP A 344 -13.48 -20.14 45.95
C ASP A 344 -12.57 -19.28 46.85
N PHE A 345 -11.69 -18.50 46.18
CA PHE A 345 -10.66 -17.64 46.78
C PHE A 345 -11.09 -17.00 48.11
N GLU A 346 -10.57 -17.54 49.21
CA GLU A 346 -10.66 -16.98 50.56
C GLU A 346 -9.25 -16.77 51.10
N GLN A 347 -8.94 -15.54 51.53
CA GLN A 347 -7.67 -15.22 52.17
C GLN A 347 -7.49 -16.09 53.41
N GLY A 348 -6.38 -16.85 53.48
CA GLY A 348 -6.09 -17.84 54.52
C GLY A 348 -6.29 -19.30 54.10
N LYS A 349 -7.01 -19.59 53.01
CA LYS A 349 -7.16 -20.94 52.42
C LYS A 349 -6.23 -21.21 51.23
N VAL A 350 -5.66 -20.15 50.63
CA VAL A 350 -4.77 -20.22 49.47
C VAL A 350 -3.47 -19.49 49.79
N SER A 351 -2.31 -20.10 49.52
CA SER A 351 -1.00 -19.46 49.66
C SER A 351 -0.79 -18.40 48.58
N HIS A 352 -0.09 -17.31 48.91
CA HIS A 352 0.27 -16.26 47.95
C HIS A 352 1.05 -16.81 46.74
N PHE A 353 1.07 -16.05 45.65
CA PHE A 353 1.81 -16.42 44.45
C PHE A 353 3.32 -16.35 44.71
N GLN A 354 4.03 -17.45 44.42
CA GLN A 354 5.49 -17.50 44.45
C GLN A 354 5.99 -17.96 43.08
N TYR A 355 6.76 -17.10 42.43
CA TYR A 355 7.41 -17.45 41.17
C TYR A 355 8.50 -18.49 41.42
N ARG A 356 8.53 -19.54 40.58
CA ARG A 356 9.62 -20.51 40.55
C ARG A 356 10.36 -20.37 39.23
N GLN A 357 11.58 -19.87 39.28
CA GLN A 357 12.41 -19.72 38.09
C GLN A 357 12.69 -21.07 37.45
N ALA A 358 12.22 -21.27 36.22
CA ALA A 358 12.63 -22.38 35.39
C ALA A 358 13.88 -22.03 34.58
N ALA A 359 14.46 -23.04 33.95
CA ALA A 359 15.63 -22.87 33.11
C ALA A 359 15.28 -22.03 31.87
N VAL A 360 16.11 -21.03 31.60
CA VAL A 360 16.07 -20.21 30.38
C VAL A 360 16.95 -20.90 29.35
N VAL A 361 16.45 -21.02 28.12
CA VAL A 361 17.14 -21.70 27.03
C VAL A 361 17.13 -20.77 25.82
N ALA A 362 18.23 -20.69 25.10
CA ALA A 362 18.32 -19.97 23.82
C ALA A 362 18.99 -20.87 22.77
N TYR A 363 18.42 -20.91 21.58
CA TYR A 363 19.02 -21.55 20.42
C TYR A 363 20.13 -20.67 19.83
N LEU A 364 21.25 -21.28 19.45
CA LEU A 364 22.38 -20.57 18.85
C LEU A 364 22.59 -20.89 17.36
N GLY A 365 21.90 -21.87 16.78
CA GLY A 365 22.12 -22.31 15.39
C GLY A 365 22.82 -23.66 15.32
N HIS A 366 22.75 -24.38 14.19
CA HIS A 366 23.47 -25.64 13.95
C HIS A 366 23.38 -26.68 15.09
N SER A 367 22.19 -26.89 15.64
CA SER A 367 21.98 -27.81 16.79
C SER A 367 22.77 -27.45 18.06
N ASP A 368 23.01 -26.15 18.29
CA ASP A 368 23.71 -25.58 19.44
C ASP A 368 22.77 -24.69 20.28
N GLY A 369 23.10 -24.48 21.56
CA GLY A 369 22.31 -23.66 22.47
C GLY A 369 22.99 -23.41 23.81
N VAL A 370 22.31 -22.62 24.64
CA VAL A 370 22.68 -22.36 26.05
C VAL A 370 21.49 -22.53 26.96
N ILE A 371 21.70 -23.14 28.13
CA ILE A 371 20.73 -23.22 29.22
C ILE A 371 21.30 -22.50 30.45
N ALA A 372 20.53 -21.57 31.03
CA ALA A 372 20.81 -20.97 32.33
C ALA A 372 19.76 -21.41 33.36
N GLY A 373 20.18 -21.87 34.54
CA GLY A 373 19.26 -22.32 35.58
C GLY A 373 19.92 -22.81 36.87
N LYS A 374 19.49 -23.98 37.38
CA LYS A 374 20.15 -24.62 38.53
C LYS A 374 21.51 -25.22 38.17
N SER A 375 21.66 -25.58 36.90
CA SER A 375 22.88 -26.09 36.30
C SER A 375 22.90 -25.59 34.87
N ASP A 376 24.05 -25.10 34.44
CA ASP A 376 24.23 -24.50 33.12
C ASP A 376 24.78 -25.54 32.14
N TYR A 377 24.25 -25.52 30.93
CA TYR A 377 24.59 -26.46 29.86
C TYR A 377 24.75 -25.71 28.54
N THR A 378 25.63 -26.21 27.67
CA THR A 378 25.90 -25.63 26.34
C THR A 378 25.93 -26.73 25.27
N GLY A 379 25.92 -26.36 23.99
CA GLY A 379 26.08 -27.35 22.92
C GLY A 379 24.81 -28.14 22.60
N ALA A 380 24.99 -29.35 22.08
CA ALA A 380 23.89 -30.20 21.64
C ALA A 380 22.91 -30.59 22.77
N GLU A 381 23.37 -30.70 24.01
CA GLU A 381 22.50 -30.97 25.16
C GLU A 381 21.52 -29.81 25.41
N ALA A 382 22.01 -28.58 25.28
CA ALA A 382 21.19 -27.38 25.38
C ALA A 382 20.17 -27.28 24.23
N TRP A 383 20.58 -27.65 23.01
CA TRP A 383 19.68 -27.72 21.86
C TRP A 383 18.56 -28.77 22.03
N VAL A 384 18.88 -29.96 22.56
CA VAL A 384 17.85 -30.99 22.85
C VAL A 384 16.86 -30.49 23.90
N ALA A 385 17.34 -29.77 24.93
CA ALA A 385 16.47 -29.16 25.92
C ALA A 385 15.57 -28.07 25.31
N TRP A 386 16.11 -27.24 24.40
CA TRP A 386 15.35 -26.24 23.65
C TRP A 386 14.22 -26.87 22.84
N ARG A 387 14.52 -27.92 22.05
CA ARG A 387 13.50 -28.69 21.32
C ARG A 387 12.46 -29.31 22.27
N SER A 388 12.90 -29.87 23.38
CA SER A 388 12.00 -30.47 24.39
C SER A 388 11.05 -29.43 24.99
N LYS A 389 11.52 -28.21 25.25
CA LYS A 389 10.69 -27.11 25.75
C LYS A 389 9.64 -26.67 24.73
N ASN A 390 10.05 -26.55 23.46
CA ASN A 390 9.16 -26.27 22.33
C ASN A 390 8.05 -27.32 22.20
N PHE A 391 8.39 -28.60 22.33
CA PHE A 391 7.43 -29.69 22.35
C PHE A 391 6.43 -29.57 23.51
N LEU A 392 6.90 -29.32 24.73
CA LEU A 392 6.06 -29.25 25.92
C LEU A 392 5.13 -28.02 25.96
N TRP A 393 5.56 -26.90 25.36
CA TRP A 393 4.81 -25.65 25.32
C TRP A 393 3.66 -25.63 24.33
N THR A 394 3.65 -26.53 23.34
CA THR A 394 2.47 -26.71 22.49
C THR A 394 1.29 -27.29 23.29
N ARG A 395 0.10 -26.71 23.08
CA ARG A 395 -1.09 -26.98 23.91
C ARG A 395 -1.85 -28.23 23.50
N THR A 396 -1.76 -28.63 22.24
CA THR A 396 -2.52 -29.77 21.71
C THR A 396 -1.60 -30.93 21.33
N TRP A 397 -2.09 -32.15 21.52
CA TRP A 397 -1.36 -33.35 21.09
C TRP A 397 -1.12 -33.35 19.56
N ARG A 398 -2.06 -32.79 18.78
CA ARG A 398 -1.92 -32.64 17.34
C ARG A 398 -0.72 -31.77 16.99
N GLN A 399 -0.57 -30.61 17.64
CA GLN A 399 0.58 -29.72 17.43
C GLN A 399 1.89 -30.40 17.84
N ARG A 400 1.91 -31.14 18.96
CA ARG A 400 3.08 -31.93 19.39
C ARG A 400 3.55 -32.89 18.31
N VAL A 401 2.62 -33.64 17.73
CA VAL A 401 2.94 -34.58 16.64
C VAL A 401 3.45 -33.83 15.41
N LEU A 402 2.78 -32.75 15.01
CA LEU A 402 3.16 -31.99 13.82
C LEU A 402 4.51 -31.29 13.97
N VAL A 403 4.87 -30.78 15.14
CA VAL A 403 6.21 -30.23 15.41
C VAL A 403 7.29 -31.30 15.23
N VAL A 404 7.07 -32.52 15.74
CA VAL A 404 8.01 -33.64 15.54
C VAL A 404 8.09 -34.03 14.07
N VAL A 405 6.96 -34.08 13.37
CA VAL A 405 6.93 -34.35 11.92
C VAL A 405 7.70 -33.26 11.16
N SER A 406 7.52 -31.98 11.50
CA SER A 406 8.28 -30.87 10.92
C SER A 406 9.79 -31.06 11.11
N TRP A 407 10.25 -31.45 12.30
CA TRP A 407 11.67 -31.72 12.52
C TRP A 407 12.22 -32.89 11.71
N VAL A 408 11.41 -33.95 11.53
CA VAL A 408 11.80 -35.10 10.71
C VAL A 408 11.85 -34.71 9.23
N LEU A 409 10.86 -33.98 8.74
CA LEU A 409 10.81 -33.50 7.35
C LEU A 409 11.94 -32.52 7.06
N ASP A 410 12.17 -31.54 7.93
CA ASP A 410 13.31 -30.62 7.84
C ASP A 410 14.64 -31.38 7.69
N ARG A 411 14.85 -32.42 8.50
CA ARG A 411 16.06 -33.24 8.43
C ARG A 411 16.20 -34.06 7.13
N LEU A 412 15.10 -34.39 6.48
CA LEU A 412 15.04 -35.23 5.27
C LEU A 412 15.00 -34.41 3.96
N THR A 413 14.28 -33.30 3.96
CA THR A 413 13.93 -32.52 2.77
C THR A 413 14.38 -31.06 2.83
N GLY A 414 14.91 -30.59 3.97
CA GLY A 414 15.17 -29.19 4.23
C GLY A 414 13.90 -28.41 4.57
N ARG A 415 14.06 -27.09 4.76
CA ARG A 415 12.99 -26.19 5.19
C ARG A 415 11.96 -25.93 4.09
N THR A 416 10.74 -25.59 4.49
CA THR A 416 9.70 -25.22 3.52
C THR A 416 9.86 -23.76 3.10
N ILE A 417 10.30 -23.55 1.85
CA ILE A 417 10.66 -22.23 1.31
C ILE A 417 9.59 -21.70 0.34
N ALA A 418 8.88 -22.59 -0.36
CA ALA A 418 7.87 -22.18 -1.33
C ALA A 418 6.76 -21.32 -0.69
N PRO A 419 6.34 -20.22 -1.33
CA PRO A 419 5.19 -19.47 -0.86
C PRO A 419 3.96 -20.36 -0.91
N ARG A 420 3.26 -20.50 0.21
CA ARG A 420 1.86 -20.93 0.16
C ARG A 420 1.05 -19.74 -0.32
N ASN A 421 0.32 -19.92 -1.42
CA ASN A 421 -0.68 -18.96 -1.87
C ASN A 421 -1.81 -18.90 -0.84
N ASP A 422 -1.54 -18.24 0.28
CA ASP A 422 -2.56 -17.75 1.17
C ASP A 422 -3.04 -16.45 0.54
N SER A 423 -4.15 -16.54 -0.18
CA SER A 423 -4.87 -15.42 -0.81
C SER A 423 -5.45 -14.42 0.21
N GLY A 424 -4.72 -14.07 1.28
CA GLY A 424 -5.26 -13.28 2.39
C GLY A 424 -4.27 -12.70 3.40
N SER A 425 -2.97 -12.53 3.10
CA SER A 425 -2.10 -11.67 3.93
C SER A 425 -1.50 -10.55 3.08
N CYS A 426 -1.94 -9.32 3.30
CA CYS A 426 -1.39 -8.15 2.65
C CYS A 426 0.03 -7.95 3.17
N LEU A 427 1.02 -8.21 2.33
CA LEU A 427 2.38 -7.78 2.61
C LEU A 427 2.48 -6.34 2.12
N ALA A 428 2.68 -5.40 3.05
CA ALA A 428 3.13 -4.07 2.69
C ALA A 428 4.59 -4.19 2.25
N GLY A 429 4.81 -4.28 0.93
CA GLY A 429 6.14 -4.13 0.34
C GLY A 429 6.56 -2.66 0.37
N HIS A 430 7.88 -2.43 0.29
CA HIS A 430 8.52 -1.10 0.27
C HIS A 430 8.09 -0.17 -0.90
N SER A 431 7.24 -0.64 -1.81
CA SER A 431 6.78 0.06 -3.02
C SER A 431 5.25 0.20 -3.06
N SER A 432 4.63 0.62 -1.95
CA SER A 432 3.18 0.73 -1.85
C SER A 432 2.76 2.19 -1.64
N LEU A 433 2.05 2.74 -2.61
CA LEU A 433 1.47 4.08 -2.56
C LEU A 433 0.14 4.03 -1.80
N ASN A 434 0.01 4.84 -0.74
CA ASN A 434 -1.27 5.05 -0.09
C ASN A 434 -2.13 6.01 -0.92
N VAL A 435 -3.38 5.65 -1.16
CA VAL A 435 -4.37 6.49 -1.85
C VAL A 435 -5.53 6.73 -0.89
N THR A 436 -5.80 8.00 -0.62
CA THR A 436 -6.95 8.44 0.19
C THR A 436 -7.94 9.16 -0.70
N ILE A 437 -9.19 8.72 -0.68
CA ILE A 437 -10.30 9.40 -1.33
C ILE A 437 -11.13 10.07 -0.24
N GLN A 438 -11.31 11.38 -0.35
CA GLN A 438 -12.10 12.19 0.56
C GLN A 438 -13.38 12.66 -0.15
N ASN A 439 -14.53 12.30 0.43
CA ASN A 439 -15.84 12.69 -0.08
C ASN A 439 -16.36 13.92 0.66
N ASN A 440 -16.41 15.07 -0.01
CA ASN A 440 -17.07 16.29 0.50
C ASN A 440 -18.42 16.56 -0.18
N GLN A 441 -19.00 15.57 -0.87
CA GLN A 441 -20.35 15.65 -1.45
C GLN A 441 -21.43 15.30 -0.42
N ASP A 442 -22.67 15.70 -0.72
CA ASP A 442 -23.86 15.37 0.08
C ASP A 442 -24.36 13.93 -0.11
N ASN A 443 -23.74 13.13 -0.99
CA ASN A 443 -24.09 11.73 -1.24
C ASN A 443 -22.85 10.83 -1.17
N PRO A 444 -23.00 9.54 -0.82
CA PRO A 444 -21.93 8.56 -0.94
C PRO A 444 -21.42 8.48 -2.38
N ILE A 445 -20.15 8.11 -2.52
CA ILE A 445 -19.49 7.93 -3.81
C ILE A 445 -18.92 6.53 -3.92
N PHE A 446 -18.88 6.03 -5.15
CA PHE A 446 -18.20 4.78 -5.50
C PHE A 446 -16.91 5.10 -6.23
N PHE A 447 -15.85 4.34 -5.96
CA PHE A 447 -14.60 4.43 -6.69
C PHE A 447 -14.12 3.10 -7.23
N TYR A 448 -13.38 3.17 -8.34
CA TYR A 448 -12.78 2.01 -9.01
C TYR A 448 -11.36 2.37 -9.44
N VAL A 449 -10.44 1.42 -9.43
CA VAL A 449 -9.08 1.63 -9.93
C VAL A 449 -8.77 0.57 -10.98
N THR A 450 -8.31 1.00 -12.14
CA THR A 450 -7.98 0.13 -13.27
C THR A 450 -6.63 0.48 -13.85
N GLY A 451 -6.01 -0.40 -14.62
CA GLY A 451 -4.81 -0.09 -15.38
C GLY A 451 -4.27 -1.29 -16.14
N LYS A 452 -2.98 -1.25 -16.47
CA LYS A 452 -2.26 -2.34 -17.15
C LYS A 452 -1.09 -2.82 -16.29
N GLU A 453 -0.96 -4.13 -16.16
CA GLU A 453 0.18 -4.79 -15.52
C GLU A 453 1.47 -4.44 -16.30
N PRO A 454 2.50 -3.85 -15.65
CA PRO A 454 3.72 -3.45 -16.33
C PRO A 454 4.46 -4.59 -17.05
N ALA A 455 4.35 -5.83 -16.55
CA ALA A 455 5.09 -6.97 -17.08
C ALA A 455 4.58 -7.47 -18.45
N ASP A 456 3.27 -7.52 -18.65
CA ASP A 456 2.65 -8.13 -19.84
C ASP A 456 1.62 -7.23 -20.54
N GLY A 457 1.36 -6.04 -20.01
CA GLY A 457 0.37 -5.10 -20.54
C GLY A 457 -1.09 -5.55 -20.35
N SER A 458 -1.32 -6.65 -19.63
CA SER A 458 -2.66 -7.16 -19.37
C SER A 458 -3.47 -6.17 -18.54
N PHE A 459 -4.76 -6.09 -18.84
CA PHE A 459 -5.64 -5.24 -18.08
C PHE A 459 -5.84 -5.75 -16.65
N VAL A 460 -5.85 -4.84 -15.68
CA VAL A 460 -6.10 -5.11 -14.27
C VAL A 460 -7.14 -4.16 -13.68
N ILE A 461 -7.99 -4.68 -12.81
CA ILE A 461 -8.87 -3.90 -11.95
C ILE A 461 -8.56 -4.20 -10.48
N LEU A 462 -8.53 -3.16 -9.65
CA LEU A 462 -8.29 -3.29 -8.23
C LEU A 462 -9.49 -3.96 -7.58
N ARG A 463 -9.23 -4.99 -6.79
CA ARG A 463 -10.24 -5.76 -6.06
C ARG A 463 -9.88 -5.79 -4.59
N LYS A 464 -10.88 -5.64 -3.72
CA LYS A 464 -10.74 -5.90 -2.29
C LYS A 464 -10.79 -7.40 -2.02
N GLN A 465 -9.78 -7.95 -1.36
CA GLN A 465 -9.71 -9.34 -0.89
C GLN A 465 -9.34 -9.34 0.60
N GLY A 466 -10.34 -9.54 1.48
CA GLY A 466 -10.14 -9.37 2.92
C GLY A 466 -9.76 -7.93 3.27
N ASP A 467 -8.66 -7.77 4.00
CA ASP A 467 -8.12 -6.46 4.39
C ASP A 467 -7.20 -5.85 3.31
N CYS A 468 -7.03 -6.53 2.16
CA CYS A 468 -6.07 -6.14 1.11
C CYS A 468 -6.77 -5.66 -0.16
N HIS A 469 -6.03 -4.90 -0.96
CA HIS A 469 -6.36 -4.67 -2.36
C HIS A 469 -5.38 -5.46 -3.24
N THR A 470 -5.86 -6.07 -4.31
CA THR A 470 -5.06 -6.86 -5.26
C THR A 470 -5.48 -6.54 -6.69
N TRP A 471 -4.55 -6.59 -7.64
CA TRP A 471 -4.88 -6.56 -9.06
C TRP A 471 -5.58 -7.84 -9.49
N SER A 472 -6.71 -7.70 -10.18
CA SER A 472 -7.45 -8.81 -10.78
C SER A 472 -7.39 -8.70 -12.29
N THR A 473 -6.84 -9.71 -12.97
CA THR A 473 -6.61 -9.72 -14.42
C THR A 473 -7.80 -10.25 -15.22
N LYS A 474 -8.71 -11.04 -14.61
CA LYS A 474 -9.87 -11.64 -15.30
C LYS A 474 -11.02 -11.91 -14.33
N PRO A 475 -12.25 -11.42 -14.59
CA PRO A 475 -13.42 -12.07 -14.05
C PRO A 475 -13.56 -13.45 -14.72
N THR A 476 -13.37 -14.52 -13.97
CA THR A 476 -13.53 -15.90 -14.47
C THR A 476 -14.96 -16.14 -14.92
N TYR A 477 -15.18 -16.29 -16.22
CA TYR A 477 -16.43 -16.81 -16.78
C TYR A 477 -16.16 -18.13 -17.51
N THR A 478 -16.92 -19.16 -17.15
CA THR A 478 -16.81 -20.51 -17.68
C THR A 478 -17.77 -20.80 -18.84
N ASP A 479 -18.37 -19.79 -19.47
CA ASP A 479 -19.38 -20.06 -20.49
C ASP A 479 -19.44 -19.04 -21.65
N ILE A 480 -19.62 -19.62 -22.84
CA ILE A 480 -20.22 -19.13 -24.11
C ILE A 480 -19.50 -18.19 -25.10
N SER A 481 -19.66 -18.60 -26.37
CA SER A 481 -19.24 -18.12 -27.68
C SER A 481 -19.84 -16.79 -28.19
N SER A 482 -19.81 -15.73 -27.38
CA SER A 482 -20.40 -14.42 -27.72
C SER A 482 -19.40 -13.43 -28.35
N THR A 483 -19.81 -12.71 -29.40
CA THR A 483 -19.06 -11.59 -30.02
C THR A 483 -19.39 -10.20 -29.41
N MET A 484 -20.31 -10.14 -28.44
CA MET A 484 -20.67 -8.91 -27.73
C MET A 484 -19.83 -8.73 -26.45
N PRO A 485 -19.51 -7.48 -26.03
CA PRO A 485 -18.84 -7.22 -24.77
C PRO A 485 -19.66 -7.78 -23.61
N TYR A 486 -19.01 -8.57 -22.76
CA TYR A 486 -19.62 -9.02 -21.52
C TYR A 486 -19.36 -7.98 -20.43
N TYR A 487 -20.40 -7.23 -20.06
CA TYR A 487 -20.34 -6.31 -18.94
C TYR A 487 -20.57 -7.08 -17.64
N PHE A 488 -19.62 -7.01 -16.71
CA PHE A 488 -19.82 -7.52 -15.36
C PHE A 488 -20.42 -6.43 -14.48
N VAL A 489 -21.36 -6.85 -13.62
CA VAL A 489 -22.00 -5.98 -12.64
C VAL A 489 -21.46 -6.34 -11.27
N ASP A 490 -20.91 -5.34 -10.60
CA ASP A 490 -20.45 -5.44 -9.22
C ASP A 490 -21.56 -6.02 -8.31
N GLY A 491 -21.24 -7.07 -7.54
CA GLY A 491 -22.18 -7.77 -6.67
C GLY A 491 -23.07 -8.87 -7.31
N THR A 492 -22.98 -9.12 -8.63
CA THR A 492 -23.62 -10.32 -9.22
C THR A 492 -22.70 -11.55 -9.08
N ASN A 493 -23.24 -12.68 -8.63
CA ASN A 493 -22.52 -13.94 -8.33
C ASN A 493 -21.59 -13.96 -7.09
N GLY A 494 -21.87 -13.13 -6.08
CA GLY A 494 -21.59 -13.49 -4.69
C GLY A 494 -20.15 -13.47 -4.14
N SER A 495 -19.12 -12.87 -4.78
CA SER A 495 -17.85 -12.60 -4.05
C SER A 495 -16.84 -11.60 -4.67
N ASN A 496 -17.21 -10.63 -5.51
CA ASN A 496 -16.22 -9.73 -6.13
C ASN A 496 -16.62 -8.24 -6.02
N ASP A 497 -16.33 -7.59 -4.89
CA ASP A 497 -16.44 -6.13 -4.79
C ASP A 497 -15.20 -5.49 -5.45
N PHE A 498 -15.40 -4.92 -6.65
CA PHE A 498 -14.39 -4.15 -7.38
C PHE A 498 -14.48 -2.65 -7.08
N HIS A 499 -15.60 -2.20 -6.52
CA HIS A 499 -15.76 -0.85 -5.98
C HIS A 499 -15.26 -0.75 -4.54
N GLY A 500 -14.77 0.43 -4.20
CA GLY A 500 -14.87 0.94 -2.83
C GLY A 500 -15.97 2.00 -2.72
N GLU A 501 -16.43 2.25 -1.51
CA GLU A 501 -17.43 3.26 -1.19
C GLU A 501 -16.83 4.28 -0.21
N VAL A 502 -17.18 5.55 -0.35
CA VAL A 502 -16.81 6.61 0.59
C VAL A 502 -18.08 7.35 1.00
N GLU A 503 -18.42 7.24 2.28
CA GLU A 503 -19.60 7.87 2.87
C GLU A 503 -19.45 9.40 2.88
N VAL A 504 -20.57 10.10 3.03
CA VAL A 504 -20.64 11.57 3.07
C VAL A 504 -19.72 12.15 4.15
N ASN A 505 -18.95 13.18 3.81
CA ASN A 505 -18.01 13.85 4.73
C ASN A 505 -17.01 12.90 5.41
N SER A 506 -16.59 11.85 4.69
CA SER A 506 -15.63 10.86 5.17
C SER A 506 -14.49 10.64 4.18
N SER A 507 -13.51 9.83 4.57
CA SER A 507 -12.41 9.44 3.72
C SER A 507 -12.14 7.94 3.82
N THR A 508 -11.87 7.31 2.69
CA THR A 508 -11.43 5.91 2.61
C THR A 508 -10.00 5.89 2.10
N SER A 509 -9.14 5.09 2.72
CA SER A 509 -7.75 4.90 2.27
C SER A 509 -7.49 3.46 1.88
N PHE A 510 -6.68 3.27 0.85
CA PHE A 510 -6.24 1.96 0.40
C PHE A 510 -4.82 2.05 -0.17
N MET A 511 -4.11 0.92 -0.13
CA MET A 511 -2.77 0.81 -0.71
C MET A 511 -2.87 0.26 -2.13
N LEU A 512 -2.12 0.84 -3.06
CA LEU A 512 -1.87 0.19 -4.35
C LEU A 512 -0.94 -1.02 -4.14
N PRO A 513 -1.30 -2.22 -4.64
CA PRO A 513 -0.56 -3.44 -4.33
C PRO A 513 0.80 -3.54 -5.04
N SER A 514 0.92 -2.94 -6.23
CA SER A 514 2.14 -2.91 -7.03
C SER A 514 2.05 -1.82 -8.11
N TYR A 515 3.12 -1.67 -8.90
CA TYR A 515 3.17 -0.81 -10.07
C TYR A 515 2.05 -1.10 -11.07
N VAL A 516 1.58 -0.06 -11.75
CA VAL A 516 0.52 -0.12 -12.75
C VAL A 516 0.69 0.98 -13.77
N ASN A 517 0.57 0.63 -15.05
CA ASN A 517 0.70 1.55 -16.17
C ASN A 517 -0.67 1.98 -16.70
N SER A 518 -0.77 3.19 -17.26
CA SER A 518 -1.99 3.70 -17.90
C SER A 518 -3.24 3.51 -17.03
N ALA A 519 -3.11 3.82 -15.75
CA ALA A 519 -4.15 3.58 -14.76
C ALA A 519 -5.17 4.71 -14.72
N ARG A 520 -6.40 4.35 -14.36
CA ARG A 520 -7.51 5.29 -14.12
C ARG A 520 -8.11 5.01 -12.76
N LEU A 521 -8.36 6.06 -12.00
CA LEU A 521 -9.18 6.02 -10.79
C LEU A 521 -10.48 6.76 -11.06
N TYR A 522 -11.58 6.01 -11.07
CA TYR A 522 -12.92 6.51 -11.30
C TYR A 522 -13.58 6.86 -9.98
N VAL A 523 -14.37 7.92 -9.97
CA VAL A 523 -15.25 8.33 -8.90
C VAL A 523 -16.63 8.54 -9.48
N SER A 524 -17.67 8.03 -8.84
CA SER A 524 -19.03 8.01 -9.39
C SER A 524 -20.10 8.14 -8.32
N GLN A 525 -21.24 8.75 -8.68
CA GLN A 525 -22.39 8.88 -7.78
C GLN A 525 -23.21 7.58 -7.65
N ASP A 526 -23.00 6.61 -8.54
CA ASP A 526 -23.62 5.29 -8.53
C ASP A 526 -22.69 4.29 -9.23
N LYS A 527 -22.93 2.99 -9.06
CA LYS A 527 -22.04 1.93 -9.52
C LYS A 527 -21.86 1.94 -11.04
N LEU A 528 -20.59 1.92 -11.46
CA LEU A 528 -20.22 1.82 -12.87
C LEU A 528 -20.14 0.35 -13.31
N ARG A 529 -20.35 0.12 -14.60
CA ARG A 529 -20.16 -1.20 -15.22
C ARG A 529 -18.92 -1.20 -16.08
N PHE A 530 -18.20 -2.30 -15.99
CA PHE A 530 -16.99 -2.57 -16.73
C PHE A 530 -17.21 -3.85 -17.53
N GLY A 531 -16.51 -4.00 -18.65
CA GLY A 531 -16.69 -5.17 -19.51
C GLY A 531 -15.40 -5.76 -20.03
N THR A 532 -15.55 -6.90 -20.70
CA THR A 532 -14.49 -7.57 -21.45
C THR A 532 -15.03 -8.03 -22.80
N ASN A 533 -14.24 -7.84 -23.86
CA ASN A 533 -14.51 -8.44 -25.17
C ASN A 533 -13.92 -9.85 -25.21
N LEU A 534 -14.72 -10.85 -25.61
CA LEU A 534 -14.29 -12.25 -25.69
C LEU A 534 -13.80 -12.56 -27.11
N GLY A 535 -12.57 -12.16 -27.43
CA GLY A 535 -11.99 -12.35 -28.76
C GLY A 535 -10.49 -12.61 -28.72
N GLY A 536 -10.08 -13.86 -28.48
CA GLY A 536 -8.70 -14.31 -28.62
C GLY A 536 -7.72 -13.80 -27.52
N PRO A 537 -6.40 -13.96 -27.73
CA PRO A 537 -5.35 -13.54 -26.80
C PRO A 537 -5.42 -12.06 -26.40
N ASP A 538 -6.11 -11.23 -27.20
CA ASP A 538 -6.28 -9.79 -27.05
C ASP A 538 -7.67 -9.40 -26.52
N ALA A 539 -8.31 -10.27 -25.71
CA ALA A 539 -9.58 -9.99 -25.05
C ALA A 539 -9.52 -8.64 -24.30
N GLY A 540 -10.07 -7.59 -24.91
CA GLY A 540 -9.90 -6.20 -24.46
C GLY A 540 -10.83 -5.85 -23.30
N PHE A 541 -10.30 -5.09 -22.34
CA PHE A 541 -11.10 -4.41 -21.33
C PHE A 541 -11.98 -3.33 -21.95
N VAL A 542 -13.20 -3.20 -21.43
CA VAL A 542 -14.17 -2.20 -21.83
C VAL A 542 -14.46 -1.30 -20.64
N GLU A 543 -14.03 -0.05 -20.77
CA GLU A 543 -14.28 1.02 -19.80
C GLU A 543 -15.76 1.42 -19.74
N PRO A 544 -16.22 2.06 -18.65
CA PRO A 544 -17.56 2.61 -18.57
C PRO A 544 -17.78 3.64 -19.67
N SER A 545 -18.88 3.50 -20.42
CA SER A 545 -19.13 4.40 -21.55
C SER A 545 -19.80 5.69 -21.10
N ALA A 546 -19.16 6.82 -21.42
CA ALA A 546 -19.76 8.14 -21.23
C ALA A 546 -20.76 8.55 -22.32
N THR A 547 -20.85 7.77 -23.41
CA THR A 547 -21.46 8.18 -24.68
C THR A 547 -22.57 7.25 -25.16
N ASN A 548 -22.71 6.05 -24.58
CA ASN A 548 -23.71 5.07 -25.00
C ASN A 548 -25.00 5.13 -24.15
N PRO A 549 -26.11 5.71 -24.67
CA PRO A 549 -27.37 5.85 -23.93
C PRO A 549 -28.05 4.52 -23.58
N GLY A 550 -27.63 3.41 -24.18
CA GLY A 550 -28.12 2.07 -23.86
C GLY A 550 -27.56 1.49 -22.55
N LEU A 551 -26.58 2.15 -21.94
CA LEU A 551 -25.91 1.70 -20.72
C LEU A 551 -26.28 2.61 -19.52
N PRO A 552 -26.57 2.09 -18.31
CA PRO A 552 -26.94 2.89 -17.14
C PRO A 552 -25.90 3.96 -16.77
N GLU A 553 -24.60 3.67 -16.91
CA GLU A 553 -23.50 4.61 -16.65
C GLU A 553 -23.54 5.89 -17.50
N TYR A 554 -24.31 5.89 -18.58
CA TYR A 554 -24.61 7.10 -19.34
C TYR A 554 -25.33 8.17 -18.49
N ASN A 555 -26.21 7.75 -17.58
CA ASN A 555 -27.00 8.66 -16.73
C ASN A 555 -26.40 8.87 -15.33
N ILE A 556 -25.20 8.37 -15.06
CA ILE A 556 -24.52 8.50 -13.76
C ILE A 556 -23.53 9.65 -13.84
N THR A 557 -23.47 10.54 -12.83
CA THR A 557 -22.37 11.51 -12.77
C THR A 557 -21.12 10.80 -12.26
N TRP A 558 -20.05 10.81 -13.05
CA TRP A 558 -18.75 10.23 -12.67
C TRP A 558 -17.63 11.03 -13.31
N GLN A 559 -16.42 10.92 -12.77
CA GLN A 559 -15.20 11.47 -13.32
C GLN A 559 -14.02 10.56 -13.01
N PHE A 560 -12.89 10.72 -13.67
CA PHE A 560 -11.68 9.97 -13.36
C PHE A 560 -10.42 10.84 -13.37
N ILE A 561 -9.38 10.31 -12.73
CA ILE A 561 -8.01 10.77 -12.90
C ILE A 561 -7.18 9.70 -13.58
N GLU A 562 -6.08 10.11 -14.19
CA GLU A 562 -5.13 9.23 -14.85
C GLU A 562 -3.82 9.22 -14.07
N PHE A 563 -3.22 8.04 -13.93
CA PHE A 563 -1.91 7.93 -13.31
C PHE A 563 -1.10 6.77 -13.90
N THR A 564 0.21 6.83 -13.70
CA THR A 564 1.13 5.73 -13.93
C THR A 564 2.00 5.61 -12.69
N TYR A 565 2.03 4.42 -12.10
CA TYR A 565 2.87 4.10 -10.96
C TYR A 565 3.94 3.11 -11.40
N GLY A 566 5.15 3.61 -11.64
CA GLY A 566 6.30 2.83 -12.07
C GLY A 566 7.44 2.84 -11.05
N SER A 567 8.47 2.06 -11.33
CA SER A 567 9.67 2.00 -10.50
C SER A 567 10.39 3.34 -10.49
N GLY A 568 10.39 4.02 -9.34
CA GLY A 568 11.05 5.31 -9.14
C GLY A 568 10.37 6.50 -9.79
N ASN A 569 9.09 6.35 -10.21
CA ASN A 569 8.32 7.45 -10.76
C ASN A 569 6.81 7.22 -10.65
N PHE A 570 6.11 8.22 -10.13
CA PHE A 570 4.66 8.29 -10.14
C PHE A 570 4.20 9.57 -10.80
N ILE A 571 3.33 9.43 -11.80
CA ILE A 571 2.76 10.53 -12.55
C ILE A 571 1.25 10.46 -12.37
N VAL A 572 0.63 11.57 -12.00
CA VAL A 572 -0.84 11.68 -11.87
C VAL A 572 -1.33 13.02 -12.41
N ASN A 573 -2.49 13.01 -13.06
CA ASN A 573 -3.16 14.23 -13.51
C ASN A 573 -4.69 14.10 -13.42
N PRO A 574 -5.40 15.20 -13.15
CA PRO A 574 -6.84 15.21 -13.35
C PRO A 574 -7.12 15.12 -14.86
N SER A 575 -8.16 14.40 -15.26
CA SER A 575 -8.46 14.22 -16.68
C SER A 575 -9.86 14.74 -17.03
N TYR A 576 -9.91 15.64 -18.01
CA TYR A 576 -11.14 16.17 -18.61
C TYR A 576 -11.14 15.94 -20.14
N VAL A 577 -10.26 15.05 -20.61
CA VAL A 577 -10.00 14.75 -22.02
C VAL A 577 -11.20 14.11 -22.72
N ASP A 578 -11.95 13.29 -21.99
CA ASP A 578 -13.15 12.61 -22.48
C ASP A 578 -14.41 13.43 -22.18
N PHE A 579 -14.52 13.97 -20.97
CA PHE A 579 -15.62 14.84 -20.55
C PHE A 579 -15.29 15.53 -19.22
N ALA A 580 -16.06 16.56 -18.89
CA ALA A 580 -16.05 17.22 -17.59
C ALA A 580 -17.38 16.98 -16.86
N ALA A 581 -17.32 16.52 -15.61
CA ALA A 581 -18.52 16.18 -14.84
C ALA A 581 -18.42 16.50 -13.34
N MET A 582 -17.26 16.23 -12.71
CA MET A 582 -17.04 16.42 -11.27
C MET A 582 -15.70 17.12 -10.99
N SER A 583 -15.59 17.75 -9.83
CA SER A 583 -14.33 18.34 -9.36
C SER A 583 -13.52 17.35 -8.54
N LEU A 584 -12.29 17.06 -8.99
CA LEU A 584 -11.31 16.23 -8.28
C LEU A 584 -10.07 17.07 -7.97
N ASP A 585 -9.80 17.32 -6.69
CA ASP A 585 -8.55 17.94 -6.23
C ASP A 585 -7.53 16.85 -5.92
N LEU A 586 -6.30 17.03 -6.39
CA LEU A 586 -5.21 16.09 -6.20
C LEU A 586 -4.15 16.68 -5.31
N THR A 587 -3.73 15.95 -4.29
CA THR A 587 -2.60 16.31 -3.43
C THR A 587 -1.68 15.11 -3.28
N LEU A 588 -0.44 15.25 -3.73
CA LEU A 588 0.60 14.23 -3.63
C LEU A 588 1.64 14.65 -2.59
N THR A 589 1.97 13.75 -1.67
CA THR A 589 2.99 13.94 -0.64
C THR A 589 4.20 13.06 -0.92
N SER A 590 5.38 13.67 -1.03
CA SER A 590 6.67 12.99 -1.24
C SER A 590 7.23 12.40 0.07
N GLY A 591 8.02 11.33 -0.03
CA GLY A 591 8.71 10.69 1.10
C GLY A 591 10.10 11.25 1.45
N THR A 592 10.66 12.13 0.62
CA THR A 592 12.00 12.70 0.85
C THR A 592 12.05 13.66 2.06
N ALA A 593 13.22 13.78 2.69
CA ALA A 593 13.44 14.57 3.91
C ALA A 593 13.03 16.05 3.73
N GLY A 594 11.85 16.39 4.28
CA GLY A 594 11.14 17.65 4.01
C GLY A 594 10.00 17.38 3.03
N ALA A 595 8.87 16.86 3.54
CA ALA A 595 7.73 16.44 2.75
C ALA A 595 7.26 17.54 1.77
N ASN A 596 7.66 17.42 0.51
CA ASN A 596 7.14 18.28 -0.55
C ASN A 596 5.70 17.84 -0.83
N VAL A 597 4.78 18.79 -0.78
CA VAL A 597 3.37 18.59 -1.09
C VAL A 597 3.09 19.29 -2.42
N SER A 598 2.66 18.53 -3.41
CA SER A 598 2.22 19.04 -4.71
C SER A 598 0.70 18.95 -4.79
N THR A 599 0.04 20.06 -5.11
CA THR A 599 -1.42 20.11 -5.21
C THR A 599 -1.84 20.67 -6.57
N VAL A 600 -2.85 20.03 -7.16
CA VAL A 600 -3.56 20.50 -8.35
C VAL A 600 -5.04 20.52 -8.01
N ARG A 601 -5.65 21.71 -7.99
CA ARG A 601 -7.08 21.84 -7.72
C ARG A 601 -7.91 21.62 -8.97
N GLY A 602 -9.00 20.90 -8.80
CA GLY A 602 -9.98 20.63 -9.84
C GLY A 602 -10.88 21.82 -10.13
N LEU A 603 -12.05 21.50 -10.68
CA LEU A 603 -13.05 22.46 -11.10
C LEU A 603 -13.62 23.31 -9.92
N GLU A 604 -14.09 24.52 -10.22
CA GLU A 604 -14.83 25.34 -9.25
C GLU A 604 -16.18 24.72 -8.86
N THR A 605 -16.77 25.16 -7.76
CA THR A 605 -18.12 24.75 -7.38
C THR A 605 -19.12 25.15 -8.48
N ASN A 606 -20.05 24.25 -8.82
CA ASN A 606 -21.00 24.42 -9.95
C ASN A 606 -20.33 24.53 -11.33
N ALA A 607 -19.07 24.12 -11.49
CA ALA A 607 -18.38 24.26 -12.78
C ALA A 607 -19.11 23.61 -13.95
N LEU A 608 -19.72 22.42 -13.79
CA LEU A 608 -20.43 21.78 -14.91
C LEU A 608 -21.57 22.67 -15.46
N GLN A 609 -22.34 23.28 -14.57
CA GLN A 609 -23.37 24.25 -14.94
C GLN A 609 -22.75 25.43 -15.70
N ASN A 610 -21.70 26.02 -15.14
CA ASN A 610 -21.01 27.18 -15.73
C ASN A 610 -20.37 26.85 -17.09
N ILE A 611 -19.75 25.68 -17.22
CA ILE A 611 -19.18 25.16 -18.49
C ILE A 611 -20.27 25.09 -19.53
N CYS A 612 -21.42 24.47 -19.21
CA CYS A 612 -22.51 24.33 -20.16
C CYS A 612 -23.18 25.66 -20.54
N GLU A 613 -23.29 26.59 -19.60
CA GLU A 613 -23.75 27.94 -19.88
C GLU A 613 -22.80 28.70 -20.79
N ASP A 614 -21.49 28.56 -20.60
CA ASP A 614 -20.49 29.22 -21.43
C ASP A 614 -20.37 28.60 -22.82
N LEU A 615 -20.48 27.27 -22.93
CA LEU A 615 -20.59 26.58 -24.21
C LEU A 615 -21.84 27.05 -24.97
N ASN A 616 -22.96 27.26 -24.27
CA ASN A 616 -24.17 27.82 -24.86
C ASN A 616 -23.98 29.27 -25.31
N LYS A 617 -23.27 30.10 -24.53
CA LYS A 617 -22.88 31.45 -24.96
C LYS A 617 -22.00 31.39 -26.20
N GLN A 618 -21.06 30.45 -26.27
CA GLN A 618 -20.18 30.27 -27.42
C GLN A 618 -20.97 29.85 -28.67
N THR A 619 -21.88 28.87 -28.56
CA THR A 619 -22.79 28.50 -29.67
C THR A 619 -23.57 29.68 -30.22
N ARG A 620 -24.07 30.57 -29.35
CA ARG A 620 -24.78 31.78 -29.80
C ARG A 620 -23.88 32.76 -30.55
N LYS A 621 -22.57 32.69 -30.32
CA LYS A 621 -21.58 33.63 -30.84
C LYS A 621 -21.04 33.23 -32.21
N ASP A 622 -20.67 31.97 -32.37
CA ASP A 622 -20.05 31.44 -33.60
C ASP A 622 -20.97 30.52 -34.42
N ASN A 623 -22.19 30.26 -33.91
CA ASN A 623 -23.15 29.34 -34.52
C ASN A 623 -22.57 27.92 -34.71
N GLN A 624 -21.73 27.44 -33.80
CA GLN A 624 -21.25 26.06 -33.74
C GLN A 624 -22.00 25.25 -32.68
N SER A 625 -21.84 23.93 -32.68
CA SER A 625 -22.63 22.99 -31.86
C SER A 625 -22.12 22.80 -30.42
N TRP A 626 -21.43 23.79 -29.84
CA TRP A 626 -20.87 23.71 -28.48
C TRP A 626 -21.90 23.34 -27.40
N THR A 627 -23.13 23.86 -27.45
CA THR A 627 -24.20 23.48 -26.50
C THR A 627 -24.49 21.98 -26.50
N ASN A 628 -24.34 21.30 -27.65
CA ASN A 628 -24.68 19.88 -27.79
C ASN A 628 -23.65 18.96 -27.11
N LEU A 629 -22.51 19.51 -26.68
CA LEU A 629 -21.54 18.80 -25.84
C LEU A 629 -22.12 18.50 -24.45
N CYS A 630 -23.09 19.29 -23.98
CA CYS A 630 -23.66 19.16 -22.66
C CYS A 630 -24.81 18.16 -22.61
N LEU A 631 -24.57 17.02 -21.96
CA LEU A 631 -25.56 15.99 -21.74
C LEU A 631 -26.38 16.29 -20.49
N THR A 632 -27.70 16.07 -20.59
CA THR A 632 -28.64 16.20 -19.48
C THR A 632 -29.30 14.87 -19.14
N ASP A 633 -29.69 14.73 -17.88
CA ASP A 633 -30.58 13.65 -17.44
C ASP A 633 -32.01 13.86 -17.96
N ARG A 634 -32.91 12.94 -17.59
CA ARG A 634 -34.33 13.01 -17.98
C ARG A 634 -35.07 14.22 -17.38
N ASN A 635 -34.52 14.86 -16.35
CA ASN A 635 -35.07 16.03 -15.69
C ASN A 635 -34.45 17.35 -16.22
N GLY A 636 -33.55 17.28 -17.20
CA GLY A 636 -32.86 18.43 -17.77
C GLY A 636 -31.67 18.93 -16.95
N LYS A 637 -31.23 18.18 -15.92
CA LYS A 637 -30.01 18.51 -15.15
C LYS A 637 -28.78 18.05 -15.93
N TYR A 638 -27.76 18.90 -16.03
CA TYR A 638 -26.49 18.51 -16.67
C TYR A 638 -25.82 17.36 -15.90
N ILE A 639 -25.39 16.33 -16.64
CA ILE A 639 -24.63 15.18 -16.11
C ILE A 639 -23.14 15.33 -16.44
N ARG A 640 -22.82 15.80 -17.64
CA ARG A 640 -21.45 16.01 -18.11
C ARG A 640 -21.41 16.89 -19.36
N ALA A 641 -20.27 17.53 -19.59
CA ALA A 641 -19.91 18.13 -20.87
C ALA A 641 -18.91 17.22 -21.58
N LEU A 642 -19.32 16.59 -22.69
CA LEU A 642 -18.44 15.76 -23.51
C LEU A 642 -17.36 16.61 -24.17
N SER A 643 -16.17 16.03 -24.35
CA SER A 643 -15.17 16.66 -25.20
C SER A 643 -15.63 16.64 -26.67
N PRO A 644 -15.14 17.59 -27.50
CA PRO A 644 -15.53 17.65 -28.90
C PRO A 644 -15.21 16.37 -29.70
N SER A 645 -14.15 15.64 -29.33
CA SER A 645 -13.81 14.37 -29.98
C SER A 645 -14.86 13.29 -29.70
N GLN A 646 -15.29 13.14 -28.45
CA GLN A 646 -16.35 12.20 -28.07
C GLN A 646 -17.69 12.55 -28.74
N TYR A 647 -18.02 13.84 -28.82
CA TYR A 647 -19.23 14.30 -29.52
C TYR A 647 -19.17 14.02 -31.02
N LEU A 648 -18.07 14.36 -31.70
CA LEU A 648 -17.92 14.14 -33.14
C LEU A 648 -17.89 12.65 -33.51
N ALA A 649 -17.47 11.77 -32.58
CA ALA A 649 -17.60 10.33 -32.75
C ALA A 649 -19.05 9.84 -32.77
N LEU A 650 -19.92 10.48 -31.98
CA LEU A 650 -21.36 10.18 -31.98
C LEU A 650 -22.10 10.84 -33.16
N TYR A 651 -21.65 12.02 -33.57
CA TYR A 651 -22.33 12.85 -34.57
C TYR A 651 -21.37 13.27 -35.70
N PRO A 652 -20.89 12.32 -36.53
CA PRO A 652 -19.86 12.57 -37.54
C PRO A 652 -20.30 13.52 -38.67
N ASN A 653 -21.60 13.81 -38.78
CA ASN A 653 -22.18 14.71 -39.78
C ASN A 653 -22.50 16.11 -39.22
N ASP A 654 -22.09 16.42 -37.99
CA ASP A 654 -22.33 17.74 -37.39
C ASP A 654 -21.48 18.82 -38.09
N LYS A 655 -22.01 20.05 -38.16
CA LYS A 655 -21.32 21.23 -38.74
C LYS A 655 -19.96 21.53 -38.08
N MET A 656 -19.76 21.07 -36.84
CA MET A 656 -18.51 21.21 -36.11
C MET A 656 -17.35 20.41 -36.75
N PHE A 657 -17.62 19.45 -37.65
CA PHE A 657 -16.59 18.65 -38.32
C PHE A 657 -15.60 19.51 -39.15
N ASP A 658 -16.06 20.64 -39.71
CA ASP A 658 -15.23 21.55 -40.52
C ASP A 658 -14.75 22.79 -39.75
N TYR A 659 -15.05 22.89 -38.45
CA TYR A 659 -14.80 24.09 -37.65
C TYR A 659 -13.33 24.57 -37.70
N TYR A 660 -12.35 23.67 -37.64
CA TYR A 660 -10.93 24.04 -37.66
C TYR A 660 -10.38 24.35 -39.07
N LYS A 661 -11.12 24.03 -40.13
CA LYS A 661 -10.62 24.10 -41.51
C LYS A 661 -10.03 25.48 -41.88
N PRO A 662 -10.68 26.63 -41.55
CA PRO A 662 -10.11 27.95 -41.88
C PRO A 662 -8.77 28.23 -41.19
N TYR A 663 -8.59 27.76 -39.95
CA TYR A 663 -7.33 27.92 -39.22
C TYR A 663 -6.23 27.03 -39.80
N VAL A 664 -6.55 25.77 -40.09
CA VAL A 664 -5.63 24.82 -40.75
C VAL A 664 -5.16 25.35 -42.10
N ASP A 665 -6.06 25.88 -42.93
CA ASP A 665 -5.70 26.47 -44.23
C ASP A 665 -4.74 27.66 -44.09
N ARG A 666 -4.92 28.50 -43.07
CA ARG A 666 -4.01 29.62 -42.75
C ARG A 666 -2.66 29.14 -42.24
N VAL A 667 -2.62 28.13 -41.37
CA VAL A 667 -1.38 27.49 -40.90
C VAL A 667 -0.60 26.94 -42.09
N TRP A 668 -1.26 26.18 -42.96
CA TRP A 668 -0.61 25.63 -44.16
C TRP A 668 -0.07 26.71 -45.08
N THR A 669 -0.84 27.79 -45.30
CA THR A 669 -0.40 28.93 -46.12
C THR A 669 0.82 29.61 -45.51
N THR A 670 0.83 29.82 -44.19
CA THR A 670 1.92 30.51 -43.48
C THR A 670 3.24 29.73 -43.56
N TYR A 671 3.19 28.41 -43.41
CA TYR A 671 4.38 27.56 -43.40
C TYR A 671 4.82 27.06 -44.78
N LYS A 672 4.23 27.56 -45.88
CA LYS A 672 4.81 27.45 -47.23
C LYS A 672 6.08 28.30 -47.35
N ASP A 673 6.05 29.50 -46.77
CA ASP A 673 7.13 30.49 -46.88
C ASP A 673 7.96 30.65 -45.60
N ARG A 674 7.60 29.93 -44.53
CA ARG A 674 8.28 29.98 -43.22
C ARG A 674 8.54 28.57 -42.70
N ASN A 675 9.66 28.40 -41.98
CA ASN A 675 9.96 27.16 -41.27
C ASN A 675 9.15 27.09 -39.97
N LEU A 676 8.63 25.90 -39.64
CA LEU A 676 8.10 25.53 -38.34
C LEU A 676 9.14 24.67 -37.62
N THR A 677 9.61 25.08 -36.46
CA THR A 677 10.54 24.30 -35.64
C THR A 677 9.75 23.55 -34.56
N ILE A 678 9.97 22.24 -34.46
CA ILE A 678 9.44 21.39 -33.40
C ILE A 678 10.56 21.09 -32.42
N ASN A 679 10.45 21.58 -31.18
CA ASN A 679 11.32 21.18 -30.09
C ASN A 679 10.85 19.81 -29.58
N THR A 680 11.69 18.78 -29.77
CA THR A 680 11.36 17.41 -29.39
C THR A 680 11.40 17.20 -27.89
N GLN A 681 12.05 18.13 -27.16
CA GLN A 681 12.29 18.09 -25.72
C GLN A 681 13.05 16.83 -25.26
N ASP A 682 13.71 16.14 -26.19
CA ASP A 682 14.60 15.03 -25.88
C ASP A 682 15.84 15.55 -25.15
N ASP A 683 16.22 14.91 -24.05
CA ASP A 683 17.33 15.34 -23.22
C ASP A 683 18.70 14.85 -23.73
N GLY A 684 18.73 14.01 -24.77
CA GLY A 684 19.92 13.40 -25.34
C GLY A 684 20.27 12.03 -24.73
N SER A 685 19.47 11.51 -23.79
CA SER A 685 19.63 10.15 -23.27
C SER A 685 19.22 9.06 -24.27
N ASN A 686 18.47 9.43 -25.31
CA ASN A 686 17.97 8.49 -26.29
C ASN A 686 18.98 8.22 -27.41
N THR A 687 19.57 7.03 -27.39
CA THR A 687 20.57 6.57 -28.37
C THR A 687 20.06 6.45 -29.80
N LYS A 688 18.73 6.58 -30.02
CA LYS A 688 18.13 6.58 -31.35
C LYS A 688 18.05 7.98 -31.99
N VAL A 689 18.16 9.08 -31.23
CA VAL A 689 18.07 10.45 -31.80
C VAL A 689 19.43 10.86 -32.37
N VAL A 690 19.49 11.07 -33.69
CA VAL A 690 20.73 11.39 -34.42
C VAL A 690 20.85 12.89 -34.74
N VAL A 691 19.74 13.66 -34.71
CA VAL A 691 19.71 15.07 -35.13
C VAL A 691 19.08 16.01 -34.08
N GLY A 692 19.88 16.47 -33.12
CA GLY A 692 19.58 17.62 -32.25
C GLY A 692 18.25 17.58 -31.45
N ARG A 693 18.00 18.62 -30.64
CA ARG A 693 16.75 18.76 -29.86
C ARG A 693 15.56 19.32 -30.65
N THR A 694 15.75 19.63 -31.94
CA THR A 694 14.78 20.37 -32.74
C THR A 694 14.69 19.86 -34.16
N VAL A 695 13.47 19.75 -34.68
CA VAL A 695 13.17 19.34 -36.05
C VAL A 695 12.61 20.52 -36.82
N THR A 696 13.11 20.73 -38.03
CA THR A 696 12.54 21.75 -38.93
C THR A 696 11.51 21.11 -39.83
N CYS A 697 10.32 21.72 -39.88
CA CYS A 697 9.21 21.36 -40.73
C CYS A 697 8.84 22.50 -41.67
N ARG A 698 8.37 22.20 -42.88
CA ARG A 698 7.91 23.19 -43.86
C ARG A 698 6.86 22.60 -44.79
N VAL A 699 5.87 23.39 -45.17
CA VAL A 699 4.86 22.95 -46.15
C VAL A 699 5.49 23.01 -47.54
N ASN A 700 5.49 21.88 -48.24
CA ASN A 700 5.91 21.82 -49.63
C ASN A 700 4.78 22.39 -50.52
N PRO A 701 5.05 23.41 -51.36
CA PRO A 701 4.05 23.98 -52.26
C PRO A 701 3.51 23.01 -53.32
N GLU A 702 4.24 21.95 -53.66
CA GLU A 702 3.88 21.02 -54.74
C GLU A 702 2.84 19.96 -54.31
N ASP A 703 3.03 19.35 -53.15
CA ASP A 703 2.18 18.27 -52.63
C ASP A 703 1.25 18.73 -51.48
N GLU A 704 1.41 19.96 -51.01
CA GLU A 704 0.71 20.56 -49.87
C GLU A 704 0.87 19.80 -48.54
N LEU A 705 1.93 19.01 -48.38
CA LEU A 705 2.25 18.31 -47.14
C LEU A 705 3.24 19.11 -46.29
N LEU A 706 3.08 19.04 -44.97
CA LEU A 706 4.04 19.56 -44.00
C LEU A 706 5.17 18.53 -43.81
N TRP A 707 6.31 18.76 -44.43
CA TRP A 707 7.48 17.89 -44.35
C TRP A 707 8.37 18.27 -43.18
N CYS A 708 8.70 17.32 -42.32
CA CYS A 708 9.62 17.45 -41.20
C CYS A 708 10.91 16.67 -41.45
N GLY A 709 12.04 17.29 -41.09
CA GLY A 709 13.37 16.68 -41.22
C GLY A 709 13.54 15.39 -40.41
N GLN A 710 14.59 14.64 -40.74
CA GLN A 710 14.92 13.35 -40.14
C GLN A 710 15.46 13.51 -38.70
N ILE A 711 14.98 12.66 -37.77
CA ILE A 711 15.41 12.67 -36.36
C ILE A 711 16.41 11.53 -36.07
N ASP A 712 16.28 10.37 -36.71
CA ASP A 712 17.18 9.22 -36.54
C ASP A 712 17.76 8.72 -37.87
N SER A 713 18.88 7.99 -37.85
CA SER A 713 19.57 7.50 -39.07
C SER A 713 18.82 6.41 -39.85
N SER A 714 17.71 5.90 -39.33
CA SER A 714 16.94 4.77 -39.84
C SER A 714 15.56 5.15 -40.41
N SER A 715 15.09 6.36 -40.17
CA SER A 715 13.79 6.89 -40.59
C SER A 715 13.92 7.89 -41.74
N GLY A 716 12.96 7.86 -42.67
CA GLY A 716 12.85 8.88 -43.72
C GLY A 716 12.28 10.20 -43.18
N PRO A 717 12.28 11.28 -43.98
CA PRO A 717 11.52 12.48 -43.64
C PRO A 717 10.03 12.16 -43.52
N TYR A 718 9.35 12.76 -42.54
CA TYR A 718 7.92 12.54 -42.29
C TYR A 718 7.10 13.69 -42.83
N SER A 719 5.96 13.37 -43.44
CA SER A 719 5.04 14.35 -44.00
C SER A 719 3.67 14.27 -43.34
N PHE A 720 3.07 15.41 -43.02
CA PHE A 720 1.74 15.50 -42.45
C PHE A 720 0.79 16.17 -43.44
N ARG A 721 -0.38 15.57 -43.69
CA ARG A 721 -1.49 16.24 -44.38
C ARG A 721 -2.20 17.21 -43.45
N LYS A 722 -3.07 18.05 -44.02
CA LYS A 722 -4.01 18.88 -43.25
C LYS A 722 -4.83 17.99 -42.30
N PRO A 723 -4.82 18.25 -40.98
CA PRO A 723 -5.69 17.56 -40.04
C PRO A 723 -7.12 18.09 -40.13
N THR A 724 -8.08 17.22 -39.85
CA THR A 724 -9.50 17.58 -39.68
C THR A 724 -9.75 18.11 -38.27
N THR A 725 -10.93 18.71 -38.03
CA THR A 725 -11.32 19.16 -36.69
C THR A 725 -11.30 18.02 -35.69
N ALA A 726 -11.84 16.86 -36.05
CA ALA A 726 -11.91 15.75 -35.12
C ALA A 726 -10.52 15.17 -34.78
N GLU A 727 -9.59 15.17 -35.73
CA GLU A 727 -8.20 14.78 -35.49
C GLU A 727 -7.49 15.77 -34.57
N ILE A 728 -7.72 17.08 -34.72
CA ILE A 728 -7.18 18.10 -33.80
C ILE A 728 -7.76 17.91 -32.40
N MET A 729 -9.07 17.77 -32.28
CA MET A 729 -9.75 17.69 -30.97
C MET A 729 -9.46 16.38 -30.23
N GLY A 730 -9.18 15.30 -30.96
CA GLY A 730 -8.97 13.96 -30.42
C GLY A 730 -7.52 13.50 -30.34
N CYS A 731 -6.58 14.13 -31.07
CA CYS A 731 -5.17 13.74 -31.14
C CYS A 731 -4.88 12.23 -31.32
N THR A 732 -5.78 11.46 -31.97
CA THR A 732 -5.75 9.98 -31.97
C THR A 732 -5.61 9.34 -33.36
N GLN A 733 -5.33 8.02 -33.34
CA GLN A 733 -5.36 7.09 -34.47
C GLN A 733 -6.78 7.00 -35.09
N GLY A 734 -6.86 6.87 -36.42
CA GLY A 734 -7.98 7.35 -37.23
C GLY A 734 -9.25 6.50 -37.41
N SER A 735 -9.99 6.91 -38.45
CA SER A 735 -11.33 6.51 -38.93
C SER A 735 -12.54 7.06 -38.17
N LEU A 736 -12.72 8.38 -38.27
CA LEU A 736 -14.08 8.89 -38.41
C LEU A 736 -14.46 8.78 -39.89
N GLY A 737 -15.15 7.69 -40.25
CA GLY A 737 -15.84 7.59 -41.55
C GLY A 737 -15.23 6.67 -42.61
N GLY A 738 -14.63 5.54 -42.24
CA GLY A 738 -14.43 4.42 -43.17
C GLY A 738 -13.46 4.66 -44.34
N ASN A 739 -12.68 5.74 -44.30
CA ASN A 739 -11.67 6.05 -45.31
C ASN A 739 -10.27 5.68 -44.79
N THR A 740 -9.54 4.90 -45.59
CA THR A 740 -8.27 4.23 -45.24
C THR A 740 -7.04 5.16 -45.19
N MET A 741 -7.23 6.48 -45.14
CA MET A 741 -6.11 7.43 -45.07
C MET A 741 -5.76 7.73 -43.61
N GLU A 742 -4.57 7.30 -43.18
CA GLU A 742 -4.09 7.42 -41.80
C GLU A 742 -4.15 8.88 -41.30
N SER A 743 -4.54 9.06 -40.03
CA SER A 743 -4.56 10.37 -39.35
C SER A 743 -3.14 10.94 -39.26
N PRO A 744 -2.92 12.25 -39.45
CA PRO A 744 -1.61 12.89 -39.29
C PRO A 744 -1.13 12.86 -37.83
N PHE A 745 -1.99 12.50 -36.87
CA PHE A 745 -1.63 12.32 -35.46
C PHE A 745 -1.56 10.84 -35.06
N THR A 746 -1.54 9.92 -36.03
CA THR A 746 -1.25 8.50 -35.78
C THR A 746 0.23 8.33 -35.46
N VAL A 747 0.56 7.78 -34.29
CA VAL A 747 1.91 7.28 -33.97
C VAL A 747 1.96 5.78 -34.24
N LYS A 748 2.87 5.32 -35.11
CA LYS A 748 2.99 3.91 -35.53
C LYS A 748 3.90 3.08 -34.61
N GLY A 749 3.40 2.73 -33.42
CA GLY A 749 4.06 1.79 -32.49
C GLY A 749 5.49 2.16 -32.06
N ASP A 750 6.10 1.32 -31.22
CA ASP A 750 7.42 1.59 -30.60
C ASP A 750 8.61 1.62 -31.59
N SER A 751 8.36 1.30 -32.87
CA SER A 751 9.35 1.30 -33.95
C SER A 751 9.49 2.63 -34.68
N ASP A 752 8.54 3.57 -34.53
CA ASP A 752 8.53 4.84 -35.27
C ASP A 752 8.74 6.05 -34.34
N PHE A 753 9.95 6.11 -33.76
CA PHE A 753 10.34 7.03 -32.69
C PHE A 753 10.17 8.52 -33.06
N THR A 754 10.27 8.85 -34.35
CA THR A 754 10.18 10.22 -34.86
C THR A 754 8.77 10.81 -34.72
N GLN A 755 7.73 10.04 -35.02
CA GLN A 755 6.34 10.52 -34.91
C GLN A 755 5.95 10.76 -33.45
N ALA A 756 6.41 9.90 -32.53
CA ALA A 756 6.15 10.02 -31.10
C ALA A 756 6.72 11.33 -30.49
N LEU A 757 7.77 11.89 -31.10
CA LEU A 757 8.32 13.17 -30.69
C LEU A 757 7.60 14.38 -31.30
N ILE A 758 7.11 14.28 -32.54
CA ILE A 758 6.51 15.43 -33.25
C ILE A 758 5.01 15.58 -32.97
N VAL A 759 4.25 14.48 -33.00
CA VAL A 759 2.77 14.48 -32.96
C VAL A 759 2.21 15.18 -31.71
N PRO A 760 2.70 14.93 -30.48
CA PRO A 760 2.18 15.61 -29.28
C PRO A 760 2.29 17.13 -29.37
N ARG A 761 3.42 17.65 -29.89
CA ARG A 761 3.69 19.08 -30.03
C ARG A 761 2.79 19.74 -31.06
N LEU A 762 2.61 19.09 -32.22
CA LEU A 762 1.69 19.59 -33.23
C LEU A 762 0.25 19.59 -32.73
N CYS A 763 -0.21 18.51 -32.09
CA CYS A 763 -1.59 18.45 -31.60
C CYS A 763 -1.86 19.52 -30.54
N ALA A 764 -0.97 19.67 -29.55
CA ALA A 764 -1.09 20.71 -28.54
C ALA A 764 -1.11 22.12 -29.16
N ALA A 765 -0.29 22.38 -30.18
CA ALA A 765 -0.24 23.67 -30.86
C ALA A 765 -1.51 23.97 -31.68
N PHE A 766 -2.14 22.97 -32.30
CA PHE A 766 -3.43 23.14 -32.96
C PHE A 766 -4.55 23.36 -31.95
N SER A 767 -4.65 22.52 -30.92
CA SER A 767 -5.67 22.60 -29.86
C SER A 767 -5.66 23.95 -29.15
N ARG A 768 -4.47 24.49 -28.84
CA ARG A 768 -4.29 25.83 -28.23
C ARG A 768 -4.29 26.98 -29.24
N SER A 769 -4.30 26.66 -30.53
CA SER A 769 -4.27 27.63 -31.64
C SER A 769 -3.07 28.59 -31.62
N THR A 770 -1.89 28.06 -31.29
CA THR A 770 -0.66 28.83 -31.07
C THR A 770 0.20 29.02 -32.33
N LEU A 771 0.02 28.19 -33.36
CA LEU A 771 0.84 28.15 -34.57
C LEU A 771 0.88 29.47 -35.37
N LEU A 772 -0.10 30.35 -35.20
CA LEU A 772 -0.15 31.65 -35.88
C LEU A 772 0.15 32.84 -34.95
N LEU A 773 0.46 32.59 -33.67
CA LEU A 773 0.87 33.63 -32.73
C LEU A 773 2.33 34.04 -32.97
N GLU A 774 2.73 35.18 -32.42
CA GLU A 774 4.13 35.57 -32.42
C GLU A 774 4.98 34.54 -31.65
N GLY A 775 6.01 33.99 -32.31
CA GLY A 775 6.80 32.87 -31.78
C GLY A 775 6.17 31.49 -31.97
N GLY A 776 5.02 31.39 -32.65
CA GLY A 776 4.31 30.14 -32.95
C GLY A 776 4.97 29.27 -34.01
N ASP A 777 6.01 29.78 -34.66
CA ASP A 777 6.91 29.05 -35.55
C ASP A 777 7.92 28.16 -34.80
N ASN A 778 7.87 28.14 -33.47
CA ASN A 778 8.58 27.19 -32.63
C ASN A 778 7.56 26.50 -31.69
N GLN A 779 7.50 25.18 -31.64
CA GLN A 779 6.52 24.45 -30.82
C GLN A 779 7.15 23.32 -30.00
N PRO A 780 6.93 23.28 -28.68
CA PRO A 780 6.32 24.34 -27.87
C PRO A 780 7.25 25.58 -27.79
N SER A 781 6.66 26.78 -27.81
CA SER A 781 7.41 28.04 -27.75
C SER A 781 7.52 28.57 -26.32
N SER A 782 8.73 28.88 -25.83
CA SER A 782 8.89 29.61 -24.57
C SER A 782 8.42 31.08 -24.65
N LYS A 783 8.19 31.59 -25.87
CA LYS A 783 7.60 32.93 -26.10
C LYS A 783 6.08 32.95 -25.93
N ILE A 784 5.41 31.80 -26.01
CA ILE A 784 3.95 31.68 -25.87
C ILE A 784 3.65 31.13 -24.49
N LYS A 785 3.36 32.03 -23.56
CA LYS A 785 2.96 31.70 -22.20
C LYS A 785 1.53 31.15 -22.16
N ALA A 786 1.18 30.46 -21.07
CA ALA A 786 -0.11 29.79 -20.92
C ALA A 786 -1.33 30.73 -20.98
N ASP A 787 -1.18 32.00 -20.59
CA ASP A 787 -2.21 33.05 -20.73
C ASP A 787 -2.48 33.43 -22.19
N LEU A 788 -1.58 33.10 -23.11
CA LEU A 788 -1.76 33.25 -24.56
C LEU A 788 -2.28 31.96 -25.22
N TYR A 789 -2.50 30.88 -24.48
CA TYR A 789 -3.20 29.72 -25.03
C TYR A 789 -4.63 30.12 -25.32
N TYR A 790 -5.13 29.69 -26.49
CA TYR A 790 -6.43 30.10 -26.99
C TYR A 790 -6.56 31.62 -27.20
N ALA A 791 -5.46 32.39 -27.32
CA ALA A 791 -5.47 33.86 -27.43
C ALA A 791 -6.23 34.41 -28.64
N GLN A 792 -6.58 33.59 -29.62
CA GLN A 792 -7.55 34.00 -30.64
C GLN A 792 -8.91 34.34 -30.00
N GLY A 793 -9.16 33.87 -28.78
CA GLY A 793 -10.01 34.48 -27.78
C GLY A 793 -11.45 34.02 -27.85
N ASP A 794 -12.34 34.95 -27.50
CA ASP A 794 -13.78 34.75 -27.56
C ASP A 794 -14.39 35.25 -28.87
N ASP A 795 -13.69 35.96 -29.77
CA ASP A 795 -14.33 36.58 -30.95
C ASP A 795 -15.08 35.57 -31.84
N LYS A 796 -16.13 35.99 -32.54
CA LYS A 796 -16.90 35.11 -33.45
C LYS A 796 -16.07 34.51 -34.59
N ASN A 797 -14.90 35.07 -34.85
CA ASN A 797 -13.96 34.59 -35.88
C ASN A 797 -12.77 33.82 -35.30
N SER A 798 -12.69 33.67 -33.97
CA SER A 798 -11.62 32.92 -33.31
C SER A 798 -11.84 31.43 -33.51
N ILE A 799 -10.85 30.74 -34.09
CA ILE A 799 -10.89 29.28 -34.21
C ILE A 799 -9.95 28.71 -33.18
N THR A 800 -10.54 28.09 -32.16
CA THR A 800 -9.81 27.42 -31.08
C THR A 800 -10.63 26.34 -30.38
N ASN A 801 -10.00 25.54 -29.51
CA ASN A 801 -10.71 24.55 -28.71
C ASN A 801 -11.44 25.23 -27.54
N HIS A 802 -12.65 25.74 -27.82
CA HIS A 802 -13.45 26.44 -26.82
C HIS A 802 -13.87 25.54 -25.65
N TYR A 803 -14.01 24.23 -25.85
CA TYR A 803 -14.23 23.30 -24.73
C TYR A 803 -13.06 23.35 -23.76
N SER A 804 -11.82 23.14 -24.23
CA SER A 804 -10.65 23.15 -23.35
C SER A 804 -10.41 24.52 -22.74
N ARG A 805 -10.58 25.61 -23.50
CA ARG A 805 -10.51 26.98 -22.97
C ARG A 805 -11.47 27.19 -21.81
N ILE A 806 -12.75 26.82 -21.99
CA ILE A 806 -13.78 26.98 -20.95
C ILE A 806 -13.51 26.07 -19.77
N VAL A 807 -13.08 24.82 -19.98
CA VAL A 807 -12.70 23.91 -18.89
C VAL A 807 -11.53 24.48 -18.09
N HIS A 808 -10.46 24.91 -18.74
CA HIS A 808 -9.33 25.59 -18.08
C HIS A 808 -9.79 26.84 -17.34
N ASP A 809 -10.72 27.61 -17.91
CA ASP A 809 -11.27 28.79 -17.25
C ASP A 809 -12.04 28.47 -15.96
N ARG A 810 -12.54 27.24 -15.83
CA ARG A 810 -13.33 26.77 -14.69
C ARG A 810 -12.52 25.94 -13.70
N LEU A 811 -11.24 25.70 -13.97
CA LEU A 811 -10.28 25.12 -13.02
C LEU A 811 -9.78 26.21 -12.08
N LEU A 812 -9.75 25.92 -10.78
CA LEU A 812 -9.36 26.91 -9.75
C LEU A 812 -7.94 27.45 -9.94
N ASP A 813 -7.04 26.60 -10.44
CA ASP A 813 -5.64 26.93 -10.66
C ASP A 813 -5.31 27.15 -12.16
N LYS A 814 -6.33 27.12 -13.03
CA LYS A 814 -6.21 27.22 -14.51
C LYS A 814 -5.31 26.14 -15.14
N ILE A 815 -5.03 25.06 -14.42
CA ILE A 815 -4.22 23.92 -14.86
C ILE A 815 -5.04 22.63 -14.80
N GLY A 816 -4.91 21.79 -15.83
CA GLY A 816 -5.53 20.46 -15.90
C GLY A 816 -5.58 19.92 -17.32
N TYR A 817 -5.81 18.62 -17.46
CA TYR A 817 -5.66 17.90 -18.72
C TYR A 817 -6.98 17.89 -19.52
N ALA A 818 -7.23 18.93 -20.33
CA ALA A 818 -8.52 19.16 -20.99
C ALA A 818 -8.59 18.68 -22.45
N PHE A 819 -7.48 18.21 -23.01
CA PHE A 819 -7.36 17.56 -24.31
C PHE A 819 -6.09 16.67 -24.29
N PRO A 820 -5.89 15.73 -25.23
CA PRO A 820 -4.70 14.90 -25.20
C PRO A 820 -3.43 15.72 -25.48
N TYR A 821 -2.34 15.41 -24.78
CA TYR A 821 -1.05 16.12 -24.86
C TYR A 821 -1.08 17.55 -24.30
N ASP A 822 -2.02 17.89 -23.41
CA ASP A 822 -2.07 19.20 -22.71
C ASP A 822 -0.90 19.40 -21.72
N ASP A 823 -0.17 18.35 -21.42
CA ASP A 823 1.09 18.36 -20.69
C ASP A 823 2.30 18.80 -21.56
N THR A 824 2.12 18.91 -22.88
CA THR A 824 3.17 19.36 -23.81
C THR A 824 3.40 20.87 -23.70
N ASN A 825 4.31 21.26 -22.81
CA ASN A 825 4.62 22.65 -22.47
C ASN A 825 6.06 23.03 -22.85
N ALA A 826 6.37 24.31 -22.98
CA ALA A 826 7.73 24.76 -23.30
C ALA A 826 8.71 24.46 -22.16
N SER A 827 9.91 23.97 -22.51
CA SER A 827 11.01 23.73 -21.56
C SER A 827 12.23 24.59 -21.91
N ASP A 828 12.84 25.21 -20.89
CA ASP A 828 14.10 25.94 -21.00
C ASP A 828 15.25 25.02 -20.52
N GLY A 829 15.42 23.86 -21.17
CA GLY A 829 16.35 22.81 -20.71
C GLY A 829 15.65 21.77 -19.83
N ASN A 830 16.22 21.44 -18.66
CA ASN A 830 15.69 20.40 -17.75
C ASN A 830 14.51 20.84 -16.88
N ASN A 831 14.07 22.11 -16.98
CA ASN A 831 12.90 22.60 -16.25
C ASN A 831 11.76 22.95 -17.22
N THR A 832 10.61 22.31 -17.05
CA THR A 832 9.34 22.72 -17.65
C THR A 832 8.93 24.06 -17.03
N THR A 833 8.70 25.07 -17.89
CA THR A 833 8.41 26.44 -17.41
C THR A 833 6.95 26.66 -17.04
N THR A 834 6.06 25.74 -17.46
CA THR A 834 4.61 25.78 -17.20
C THR A 834 4.03 24.37 -17.06
N ASN A 835 3.22 24.13 -16.04
CA ASN A 835 2.46 22.89 -15.85
C ASN A 835 0.99 23.08 -16.23
N ALA A 836 0.71 23.35 -17.51
CA ALA A 836 -0.66 23.63 -17.95
C ALA A 836 -1.58 22.40 -17.83
N GLY A 837 -1.03 21.18 -18.00
CA GLY A 837 -1.78 19.93 -17.92
C GLY A 837 -2.11 19.47 -16.50
N GLY A 838 -1.61 20.15 -15.46
CA GLY A 838 -1.83 19.74 -14.06
C GLY A 838 -1.19 18.40 -13.72
N VAL A 839 -0.09 18.04 -14.37
CA VAL A 839 0.65 16.81 -14.11
C VAL A 839 1.47 16.96 -12.84
N ILE A 840 1.29 16.05 -11.90
CA ILE A 840 2.14 15.92 -10.72
C ILE A 840 3.03 14.70 -10.94
N GLN A 841 4.34 14.87 -10.77
CA GLN A 841 5.32 13.81 -10.88
C GLN A 841 6.17 13.74 -9.61
N ASP A 842 6.33 12.55 -9.05
CA ASP A 842 7.14 12.31 -7.85
C ASP A 842 7.87 10.96 -7.95
N PRO A 843 9.20 10.92 -7.74
CA PRO A 843 9.96 9.67 -7.75
C PRO A 843 9.75 8.79 -6.50
N ASP A 844 9.26 9.35 -5.39
CA ASP A 844 8.99 8.64 -4.12
C ASP A 844 7.63 9.09 -3.51
N PRO A 845 6.50 8.74 -4.16
CA PRO A 845 5.18 9.12 -3.67
C PRO A 845 4.80 8.32 -2.42
N ARG A 846 4.34 9.00 -1.37
CA ARG A 846 3.86 8.33 -0.14
C ARG A 846 2.35 8.32 -0.01
N LEU A 847 1.71 9.43 -0.37
CA LEU A 847 0.27 9.60 -0.24
C LEU A 847 -0.28 10.39 -1.41
N LEU A 848 -1.23 9.82 -2.13
CA LEU A 848 -2.13 10.53 -3.03
C LEU A 848 -3.48 10.75 -2.33
N LEU A 849 -3.81 12.00 -2.05
CA LEU A 849 -5.14 12.41 -1.58
C LEU A 849 -5.96 12.94 -2.77
N ILE A 850 -7.17 12.41 -2.93
CA ILE A 850 -8.14 12.82 -3.94
C ILE A 850 -9.37 13.35 -3.20
N ALA A 851 -9.57 14.67 -3.22
CA ALA A 851 -10.72 15.30 -2.58
C ALA A 851 -11.79 15.65 -3.62
N ILE A 852 -13.01 15.20 -3.38
CA ILE A 852 -14.15 15.39 -4.28
C ILE A 852 -15.02 16.51 -3.73
N ARG A 853 -15.28 17.52 -4.56
CA ARG A 853 -15.91 18.80 -4.17
C ARG A 853 -17.17 19.12 -4.94
#